data_AF-A0A4Y3KMK7-F1
#
_entry.id   AF-A0A4Y3KMK7-F1
#
_cell.length_a   1.000
_cell.length_b   1.000
_cell.length_c   1.000
_cell.angle_alpha   90.00
_cell.angle_beta   90.00
_cell.angle_gamma   90.00
#
_symmetry.space_group_name_H-M   'P 1'
#
loop_
_entity.id
_entity.type
_entity.pdbx_description
1 polymer ?
#
loop_
_entity_poly.entity_id
_entity_poly.type
_entity_poly.pdbx_seq_one_letter_code
_entity_poly.pdbx_strand_id
1 'polypeptide(L)'
;MPHRNVEELKAAYPDSAWRGRFVEICDLMDLLGGCVIADSYTISDDLRNAITLSAAGVALRDKLVTKEGVAAKEAKLMCALSLGHDELFIDIEKTDPDELARAISKEVLEGRIQLPFVFGPELYDRYAELFEDEKDILTLDETLRLLDALPVGVFQFGRFTTGPYGVRRAGTSRSLQSKRRVSGYHCSRAICRALHPIYLETSRIAAVNRDREKLEDLLSSMDGEAAEWWAFATEVSGATSAYYGDQRAGTLIPLIGDALALDELRALIWALLDTSKGRLRADVAGFLDVRNANTAVADLGRAELLQLALFARESELRIAVDRLVRDGVIEVPPGEVRRAVVSFGMRSGAFGLAPELGRHGIRFSSDEPGFALLRERRLLDALYVREADTDVEELEWQLRGLEIPDLDERLEYFFQRRAPREALERMVLARKTNMIAACEEVGLEENGGLSDRELIDTILWKLGFPVPSEEDPHKDFWARHERLWSLTQSSEIGGSERFIEAATPYFASLEGLLVDALAFSSWALLTDHLDADAPFSYDDEADRAAGLALMNEIAPSPAGSSNYSAERVDLGNLISGFSALAGRLEACVATPVDYERPPSELPDYDGKTELKSFLLNSTVMFLNLTPPSRDRIITGLREITQVLTSAEVNSVRNEYAHYRRTVRAISRLESALDAIRQAVTRIETLGLCRLLFRPARMTRDEWGRSVFYYSGPRGLEHSFSRPTRFDWMGLPGMSESFYAVRSAAIGEPTEVLRFTRRFRSPFLEMWSGYPNRRRRPRAKSAEEAEVYGAKRDALSH
;
A
#
# COMPACT_ATOMS: atom_id res chain seq x y z
N MET A 1 47.55 3.51 -18.32
CA MET A 1 46.80 4.77 -18.48
C MET A 1 46.08 5.05 -17.17
N PRO A 2 45.89 6.31 -16.74
CA PRO A 2 45.08 6.62 -15.55
C PRO A 2 43.63 6.19 -15.77
N HIS A 3 42.97 5.78 -14.69
CA HIS A 3 41.54 5.44 -14.63
C HIS A 3 40.68 6.54 -15.24
N ARG A 4 39.87 6.20 -16.25
CA ARG A 4 38.93 7.14 -16.87
C ARG A 4 37.62 7.18 -16.09
N ASN A 5 37.48 8.24 -15.30
CA ASN A 5 36.24 8.54 -14.59
C ASN A 5 35.15 9.11 -15.53
N VAL A 6 33.93 9.22 -15.01
CA VAL A 6 32.77 9.74 -15.75
C VAL A 6 32.98 11.10 -16.43
N GLU A 7 33.70 12.04 -15.78
CA GLU A 7 33.92 13.39 -16.33
C GLU A 7 34.90 13.38 -17.51
N GLU A 8 35.93 12.54 -17.44
CA GLU A 8 36.86 12.33 -18.55
C GLU A 8 36.15 11.68 -19.75
N LEU A 9 35.26 10.71 -19.50
CA LEU A 9 34.45 10.08 -20.54
C LEU A 9 33.47 11.08 -21.18
N LYS A 10 32.83 11.96 -20.39
CA LYS A 10 32.02 13.06 -20.93
C LYS A 10 32.83 13.96 -21.85
N ALA A 11 34.05 14.34 -21.44
CA ALA A 11 34.91 15.18 -22.26
C ALA A 11 35.35 14.48 -23.55
N ALA A 12 35.64 13.18 -23.48
CA ALA A 12 36.08 12.37 -24.63
C ALA A 12 34.97 12.14 -25.67
N TYR A 13 33.71 12.01 -25.22
CA TYR A 13 32.56 11.74 -26.09
C TYR A 13 31.52 12.87 -25.97
N PRO A 14 31.74 14.06 -26.57
CA PRO A 14 30.82 15.19 -26.44
C PRO A 14 29.53 15.05 -27.26
N ASP A 15 29.49 14.16 -28.27
CA ASP A 15 28.34 14.02 -29.17
C ASP A 15 27.11 13.41 -28.46
N SER A 16 26.03 14.17 -28.43
CA SER A 16 24.73 13.75 -27.87
C SER A 16 24.08 12.58 -28.62
N ALA A 17 24.26 12.47 -29.94
CA ALA A 17 23.66 11.41 -30.73
C ALA A 17 24.36 10.08 -30.46
N TRP A 18 25.69 10.08 -30.45
CA TRP A 18 26.51 8.94 -30.03
C TRP A 18 26.16 8.50 -28.60
N ARG A 19 26.07 9.45 -27.66
CA ARG A 19 25.70 9.19 -26.25
C ARG A 19 24.33 8.54 -26.11
N GLY A 20 23.34 9.01 -26.87
CA GLY A 20 22.00 8.42 -26.88
C GLY A 20 22.02 6.96 -27.36
N ARG A 21 22.76 6.65 -28.43
CA ARG A 21 22.93 5.27 -28.93
C ARG A 21 23.69 4.39 -27.94
N PHE A 22 24.71 4.93 -27.29
CA PHE A 22 25.45 4.23 -26.25
C PHE A 22 24.53 3.80 -25.11
N VAL A 23 23.71 4.71 -24.58
CA VAL A 23 22.73 4.39 -23.53
C VAL A 23 21.74 3.32 -24.00
N GLU A 24 21.21 3.43 -25.21
CA GLU A 24 20.27 2.44 -25.76
C GLU A 24 20.89 1.04 -25.89
N ILE A 25 22.17 0.95 -26.24
CA ILE A 25 22.90 -0.34 -26.29
C ILE A 25 23.12 -0.86 -24.85
N CYS A 26 23.51 0.00 -23.91
CA CYS A 26 23.65 -0.39 -22.50
C CYS A 26 22.34 -0.93 -21.92
N ASP A 27 21.21 -0.27 -22.19
CA ASP A 27 19.87 -0.71 -21.76
C ASP A 27 19.55 -2.14 -22.26
N LEU A 28 19.90 -2.44 -23.52
CA LEU A 28 19.69 -3.76 -24.11
C LEU A 28 20.67 -4.81 -23.56
N MET A 29 21.90 -4.42 -23.20
CA MET A 29 22.84 -5.32 -22.52
C MET A 29 22.40 -5.62 -21.08
N ASP A 30 21.88 -4.63 -20.36
CA ASP A 30 21.29 -4.81 -19.02
C ASP A 30 20.11 -5.79 -19.04
N LEU A 31 19.24 -5.68 -20.06
CA LEU A 31 18.14 -6.62 -20.29
C LEU A 31 18.66 -8.06 -20.39
N LEU A 32 19.68 -8.28 -21.23
CA LEU A 32 20.29 -9.60 -21.40
C LEU A 32 21.00 -10.07 -20.12
N GLY A 33 21.63 -9.18 -19.36
CA GLY A 33 22.25 -9.50 -18.07
C GLY A 33 21.26 -9.93 -16.99
N GLY A 34 20.01 -9.44 -17.07
CA GLY A 34 18.94 -9.72 -16.12
C GLY A 34 18.06 -10.95 -16.43
N CYS A 35 18.28 -11.64 -17.55
CA CYS A 35 17.43 -12.75 -17.99
C CYS A 35 17.82 -14.11 -17.39
N VAL A 36 16.86 -15.05 -17.43
CA VAL A 36 17.04 -16.46 -17.10
C VAL A 36 17.14 -17.26 -18.40
N ILE A 37 18.14 -18.14 -18.49
CA ILE A 37 18.36 -19.03 -19.64
C ILE A 37 18.52 -20.48 -19.17
N ALA A 38 18.09 -21.42 -20.01
CA ALA A 38 18.23 -22.85 -19.79
C ALA A 38 19.64 -23.35 -20.17
N ASP A 39 20.00 -24.55 -19.71
CA ASP A 39 21.30 -25.18 -20.02
C ASP A 39 21.53 -25.43 -21.51
N SER A 40 20.44 -25.63 -22.26
CA SER A 40 20.45 -25.84 -23.70
C SER A 40 20.54 -24.54 -24.52
N TYR A 41 20.60 -23.38 -23.87
CA TYR A 41 20.59 -22.09 -24.57
C TYR A 41 21.81 -21.93 -25.49
N THR A 42 21.53 -21.53 -26.73
CA THR A 42 22.54 -21.19 -27.73
C THR A 42 22.19 -19.87 -28.40
N ILE A 43 23.22 -19.07 -28.70
CA ILE A 43 23.04 -17.72 -29.26
C ILE A 43 22.57 -17.82 -30.71
N SER A 44 21.45 -17.17 -31.04
CA SER A 44 20.97 -17.10 -32.42
C SER A 44 21.92 -16.35 -33.34
N ASP A 45 21.89 -16.68 -34.63
CA ASP A 45 22.62 -15.92 -35.64
C ASP A 45 22.11 -14.48 -35.74
N ASP A 46 20.81 -14.25 -35.53
CA ASP A 46 20.20 -12.91 -35.51
C ASP A 46 20.83 -12.04 -34.41
N LEU A 47 20.87 -12.53 -33.17
CA LEU A 47 21.46 -11.79 -32.04
C LEU A 47 22.97 -11.57 -32.24
N ARG A 48 23.68 -12.58 -32.76
CA ARG A 48 25.10 -12.43 -33.10
C ARG A 48 25.32 -11.34 -34.15
N ASN A 49 24.48 -11.29 -35.19
CA ASN A 49 24.67 -10.37 -36.31
C ASN A 49 24.36 -8.93 -35.94
N ALA A 50 23.38 -8.72 -35.05
CA ALA A 50 23.00 -7.38 -34.60
C ALA A 50 24.09 -6.64 -33.80
N ILE A 51 25.07 -7.36 -33.22
CA ILE A 51 26.17 -6.78 -32.45
C ILE A 51 27.36 -6.52 -33.37
N THR A 52 27.93 -5.31 -33.39
CA THR A 52 29.22 -5.06 -34.05
C THR A 52 30.29 -4.73 -33.02
N LEU A 53 31.39 -5.48 -33.03
CA LEU A 53 32.51 -5.26 -32.12
C LEU A 53 33.43 -4.15 -32.64
N SER A 54 34.01 -3.38 -31.73
CA SER A 54 35.09 -2.44 -31.99
C SER A 54 36.41 -3.17 -32.27
N ALA A 55 37.46 -2.44 -32.63
CA ALA A 55 38.80 -3.03 -32.77
C ALA A 55 39.29 -3.71 -31.48
N ALA A 56 39.06 -3.09 -30.32
CA ALA A 56 39.37 -3.65 -29.01
C ALA A 56 38.54 -4.91 -28.73
N GLY A 57 37.23 -4.88 -29.03
CA GLY A 57 36.35 -6.04 -28.86
C GLY A 57 36.74 -7.21 -29.76
N VAL A 58 37.13 -6.95 -31.01
CA VAL A 58 37.63 -7.98 -31.94
C VAL A 58 38.92 -8.62 -31.41
N ALA A 59 39.87 -7.81 -30.92
CA ALA A 59 41.10 -8.33 -30.34
C ALA A 59 40.85 -9.20 -29.10
N LEU A 60 39.92 -8.80 -28.24
CA LEU A 60 39.54 -9.58 -27.05
C LEU A 60 38.82 -10.88 -27.44
N ARG A 61 37.86 -10.81 -28.37
CA ARG A 61 37.19 -12.00 -28.93
C ARG A 61 38.21 -12.98 -29.51
N ASP A 62 39.17 -12.50 -30.29
CA ASP A 62 40.17 -13.36 -30.92
C ASP A 62 41.08 -14.04 -29.88
N LYS A 63 41.43 -13.34 -28.79
CA LYS A 63 42.13 -13.94 -27.65
C LYS A 63 41.27 -15.03 -26.98
N LEU A 64 39.99 -14.77 -26.71
CA LEU A 64 39.07 -15.76 -26.13
C LEU A 64 38.94 -17.02 -27.02
N VAL A 65 38.85 -16.84 -28.34
CA VAL A 65 38.71 -17.95 -29.28
C VAL A 65 40.01 -18.73 -29.42
N THR A 66 41.14 -18.04 -29.60
CA THR A 66 42.42 -18.69 -29.94
C THR A 66 43.17 -19.21 -28.72
N LYS A 67 43.13 -18.51 -27.60
CA LYS A 67 43.89 -18.85 -26.38
C LYS A 67 43.05 -19.68 -25.41
N GLU A 68 41.79 -19.29 -25.21
CA GLU A 68 40.91 -19.85 -24.17
C GLU A 68 39.90 -20.89 -24.71
N GLY A 69 39.90 -21.10 -26.04
CA GLY A 69 39.08 -22.11 -26.72
C GLY A 69 37.57 -21.81 -26.69
N VAL A 70 37.18 -20.56 -26.46
CA VAL A 70 35.76 -20.15 -26.39
C VAL A 70 35.17 -20.11 -27.80
N ALA A 71 33.94 -20.60 -27.97
CA ALA A 71 33.28 -20.54 -29.26
C ALA A 71 32.98 -19.08 -29.68
N ALA A 72 33.10 -18.80 -30.99
CA ALA A 72 33.16 -17.43 -31.48
C ALA A 72 31.86 -16.62 -31.26
N LYS A 73 30.70 -17.29 -31.23
CA LYS A 73 29.41 -16.63 -30.97
C LYS A 73 29.33 -16.15 -29.52
N GLU A 74 29.76 -17.01 -28.61
CA GLU A 74 29.81 -16.82 -27.16
C GLU A 74 30.80 -15.72 -26.83
N ALA A 75 32.03 -15.82 -27.32
CA ALA A 75 33.06 -14.79 -27.12
C ALA A 75 32.58 -13.41 -27.56
N LYS A 76 31.84 -13.31 -28.68
CA LYS A 76 31.28 -12.04 -29.17
C LYS A 76 30.23 -11.46 -28.22
N LEU A 77 29.27 -12.27 -27.76
CA LEU A 77 28.24 -11.81 -26.83
C LEU A 77 28.84 -11.44 -25.47
N MET A 78 29.82 -12.20 -24.99
CA MET A 78 30.49 -11.91 -23.71
C MET A 78 31.24 -10.57 -23.77
N CYS A 79 31.95 -10.28 -24.86
CA CYS A 79 32.54 -8.96 -25.09
C CYS A 79 31.49 -7.84 -25.05
N ALA A 80 30.30 -8.08 -25.62
CA ALA A 80 29.22 -7.09 -25.61
C ALA A 80 28.64 -6.87 -24.21
N LEU A 81 28.36 -7.94 -23.46
CA LEU A 81 27.84 -7.87 -22.09
C LEU A 81 28.80 -7.17 -21.12
N SER A 82 30.11 -7.26 -21.35
CA SER A 82 31.11 -6.52 -20.57
C SER A 82 31.21 -5.04 -20.92
N LEU A 83 30.62 -4.59 -22.03
CA LEU A 83 30.71 -3.25 -22.65
C LEU A 83 32.12 -2.80 -23.04
N GLY A 84 33.10 -2.83 -22.14
CA GLY A 84 34.45 -2.30 -22.34
C GLY A 84 35.37 -2.48 -21.13
N HIS A 85 36.65 -2.13 -21.31
CA HIS A 85 37.64 -1.98 -20.22
C HIS A 85 38.20 -0.55 -20.26
N ASP A 86 39.39 -0.33 -20.81
CA ASP A 86 39.91 1.03 -21.11
C ASP A 86 39.22 1.61 -22.37
N GLU A 87 38.94 0.73 -23.34
CA GLU A 87 38.18 1.02 -24.56
C GLU A 87 36.88 0.21 -24.59
N LEU A 88 35.88 0.70 -25.32
CA LEU A 88 34.64 -0.02 -25.57
C LEU A 88 34.89 -1.22 -26.48
N PHE A 89 34.25 -2.36 -26.18
CA PHE A 89 34.28 -3.57 -27.01
C PHE A 89 33.22 -3.56 -28.11
N ILE A 90 32.19 -2.72 -27.99
CA ILE A 90 31.13 -2.53 -28.99
C ILE A 90 31.42 -1.30 -29.84
N ASP A 91 31.24 -1.41 -31.15
CA ASP A 91 31.23 -0.28 -32.08
C ASP A 91 29.83 0.37 -32.04
N ILE A 92 29.71 1.48 -31.29
CA ILE A 92 28.43 2.18 -31.05
C ILE A 92 27.85 2.79 -32.32
N GLU A 93 28.71 3.19 -33.27
CA GLU A 93 28.25 3.81 -34.52
C GLU A 93 27.67 2.78 -35.48
N LYS A 94 28.26 1.57 -35.52
CA LYS A 94 27.82 0.50 -36.43
C LYS A 94 26.78 -0.44 -35.85
N THR A 95 26.68 -0.56 -34.53
CA THR A 95 25.65 -1.38 -33.88
C THR A 95 24.31 -0.65 -33.91
N ASP A 96 23.31 -1.22 -34.58
CA ASP A 96 21.95 -0.69 -34.64
C ASP A 96 21.12 -1.15 -33.43
N PRO A 97 20.73 -0.26 -32.50
CA PRO A 97 19.92 -0.62 -31.34
C PRO A 97 18.57 -1.24 -31.71
N ASP A 98 17.94 -0.83 -32.83
CA ASP A 98 16.62 -1.35 -33.23
C ASP A 98 16.73 -2.76 -33.85
N GLU A 99 17.83 -3.07 -34.54
CA GLU A 99 18.15 -4.44 -34.98
C GLU A 99 18.43 -5.36 -33.78
N LEU A 100 19.23 -4.88 -32.82
CA LEU A 100 19.52 -5.60 -31.59
C LEU A 100 18.25 -5.86 -30.76
N ALA A 101 17.40 -4.85 -30.57
CA ALA A 101 16.12 -5.00 -29.89
C ALA A 101 15.21 -6.03 -30.57
N ARG A 102 15.15 -6.06 -31.91
CA ARG A 102 14.39 -7.08 -32.66
C ARG A 102 14.95 -8.49 -32.48
N ALA A 103 16.27 -8.64 -32.48
CA ALA A 103 16.90 -9.94 -32.25
C ALA A 103 16.61 -10.45 -30.83
N ILE A 104 16.74 -9.59 -29.80
CA ILE A 104 16.39 -9.91 -28.41
C ILE A 104 14.89 -10.20 -28.29
N SER A 105 14.04 -9.42 -28.95
CA SER A 105 12.59 -9.64 -28.95
C SER A 105 12.22 -11.05 -29.42
N LYS A 106 12.93 -11.58 -30.42
CA LYS A 106 12.70 -12.94 -30.91
C LYS A 106 13.06 -13.98 -29.86
N GLU A 107 14.19 -13.81 -29.17
CA GLU A 107 14.59 -14.69 -28.04
C GLU A 107 13.54 -14.71 -26.92
N VAL A 108 12.97 -13.54 -26.57
CA VAL A 108 11.91 -13.41 -25.54
C VAL A 108 10.63 -14.11 -25.99
N LEU A 109 10.15 -13.83 -27.20
CA LEU A 109 8.89 -14.39 -27.72
C LEU A 109 8.95 -15.90 -27.91
N GLU A 110 10.13 -16.44 -28.23
CA GLU A 110 10.36 -17.89 -28.34
C GLU A 110 10.63 -18.57 -26.98
N GLY A 111 10.63 -17.80 -25.87
CA GLY A 111 10.89 -18.31 -24.53
C GLY A 111 12.33 -18.81 -24.30
N ARG A 112 13.27 -18.48 -25.21
CA ARG A 112 14.69 -18.88 -25.12
C ARG A 112 15.43 -18.09 -24.04
N ILE A 113 14.99 -16.86 -23.80
CA ILE A 113 15.35 -16.08 -22.61
C ILE A 113 14.06 -15.70 -21.87
N GLN A 114 14.08 -15.77 -20.54
CA GLN A 114 12.91 -15.52 -19.70
C GLN A 114 13.17 -14.38 -18.72
N LEU A 115 12.15 -13.58 -18.47
CA LEU A 115 12.13 -12.51 -17.47
C LEU A 115 10.98 -12.81 -16.51
N PRO A 116 11.17 -12.77 -15.18
CA PRO A 116 10.12 -13.07 -14.23
C PRO A 116 9.02 -12.01 -14.26
N PHE A 117 7.76 -12.41 -14.36
CA PHE A 117 6.64 -11.51 -14.13
C PHE A 117 6.40 -11.34 -12.63
N VAL A 118 6.54 -10.11 -12.12
CA VAL A 118 6.60 -9.81 -10.67
C VAL A 118 5.47 -8.92 -10.15
N PHE A 119 4.50 -8.55 -11.00
CA PHE A 119 3.39 -7.68 -10.63
C PHE A 119 2.15 -8.49 -10.35
N GLY A 120 1.37 -8.07 -9.36
CA GLY A 120 0.19 -8.81 -8.92
C GLY A 120 0.52 -10.10 -8.15
N PRO A 121 -0.50 -10.90 -7.82
CA PRO A 121 -0.32 -12.11 -7.01
C PRO A 121 0.25 -13.31 -7.78
N GLU A 122 0.33 -13.26 -9.11
CA GLU A 122 0.56 -14.42 -9.99
C GLU A 122 1.83 -15.21 -9.66
N LEU A 123 2.98 -14.54 -9.50
CA LEU A 123 4.24 -15.23 -9.13
C LEU A 123 4.20 -15.76 -7.70
N TYR A 124 3.62 -15.01 -6.78
CA TYR A 124 3.51 -15.37 -5.37
C TYR A 124 2.66 -16.62 -5.17
N ASP A 125 1.49 -16.64 -5.80
CA ASP A 125 0.56 -17.78 -5.76
C ASP A 125 1.12 -18.97 -6.50
N ARG A 126 1.76 -18.76 -7.67
CA ARG A 126 2.36 -19.86 -8.42
C ARG A 126 3.53 -20.51 -7.69
N TYR A 127 4.38 -19.70 -7.06
CA TYR A 127 5.39 -20.21 -6.14
C TYR A 127 4.72 -21.03 -5.03
N ALA A 128 3.54 -20.59 -4.57
CA ALA A 128 2.81 -21.28 -3.53
C ALA A 128 2.27 -22.65 -3.87
N GLU A 129 1.80 -22.81 -5.09
CA GLU A 129 1.32 -24.08 -5.62
C GLU A 129 2.47 -25.08 -5.84
N LEU A 130 3.65 -24.60 -6.24
CA LEU A 130 4.77 -25.46 -6.63
C LEU A 130 5.67 -25.87 -5.46
N PHE A 131 5.73 -25.08 -4.39
CA PHE A 131 6.66 -25.27 -3.29
C PHE A 131 5.97 -25.15 -1.93
N GLU A 132 5.86 -26.28 -1.22
CA GLU A 132 5.34 -26.31 0.16
C GLU A 132 6.36 -25.79 1.20
N ASP A 133 7.65 -26.04 0.94
CA ASP A 133 8.77 -25.67 1.81
C ASP A 133 9.24 -24.21 1.60
N GLU A 134 9.85 -23.65 2.64
CA GLU A 134 10.59 -22.38 2.59
C GLU A 134 11.90 -22.58 1.81
N LYS A 135 12.09 -21.92 0.66
CA LYS A 135 13.32 -21.97 -0.16
C LYS A 135 13.75 -20.57 -0.58
N ASP A 136 14.93 -20.14 -0.13
CA ASP A 136 15.49 -18.83 -0.51
C ASP A 136 16.12 -18.82 -1.92
N ILE A 137 16.51 -20.00 -2.43
CA ILE A 137 17.19 -20.17 -3.71
C ILE A 137 16.52 -21.33 -4.43
N LEU A 138 16.11 -21.10 -5.68
CA LEU A 138 15.58 -22.16 -6.55
C LEU A 138 16.68 -22.71 -7.44
N THR A 139 16.67 -24.02 -7.67
CA THR A 139 17.54 -24.59 -8.72
C THR A 139 17.11 -24.10 -10.10
N LEU A 140 17.93 -24.30 -11.13
CA LEU A 140 17.55 -23.96 -12.50
C LEU A 140 16.25 -24.64 -12.94
N ASP A 141 16.10 -25.95 -12.72
CA ASP A 141 14.88 -26.69 -13.10
C ASP A 141 13.64 -26.15 -12.37
N GLU A 142 13.79 -25.82 -11.09
CA GLU A 142 12.72 -25.22 -10.29
C GLU A 142 12.37 -23.82 -10.77
N THR A 143 13.38 -23.03 -11.14
CA THR A 143 13.23 -21.68 -11.70
C THR A 143 12.48 -21.75 -13.02
N LEU A 144 12.92 -22.57 -13.97
CA LEU A 144 12.27 -22.73 -15.27
C LEU A 144 10.83 -23.24 -15.11
N ARG A 145 10.60 -24.20 -14.21
CA ARG A 145 9.24 -24.70 -13.90
C ARG A 145 8.33 -23.62 -13.32
N LEU A 146 8.87 -22.73 -12.49
CA LEU A 146 8.13 -21.59 -11.95
C LEU A 146 7.75 -20.60 -13.05
N LEU A 147 8.71 -20.26 -13.92
CA LEU A 147 8.53 -19.25 -14.97
C LEU A 147 7.69 -19.74 -16.16
N ASP A 148 7.70 -21.03 -16.48
CA ASP A 148 7.00 -21.61 -17.64
C ASP A 148 5.47 -21.37 -17.64
N ALA A 149 4.87 -21.30 -16.45
CA ALA A 149 3.44 -21.07 -16.29
C ALA A 149 3.09 -19.57 -16.10
N LEU A 150 4.08 -18.70 -15.98
CA LEU A 150 3.88 -17.27 -15.78
C LEU A 150 3.92 -16.53 -17.12
N PRO A 151 3.21 -15.39 -17.24
CA PRO A 151 3.41 -14.49 -18.36
C PRO A 151 4.86 -14.01 -18.47
N VAL A 152 5.23 -13.51 -19.64
CA VAL A 152 6.54 -12.87 -19.85
C VAL A 152 6.65 -11.62 -18.96
N GLY A 153 7.78 -11.49 -18.27
CA GLY A 153 8.08 -10.34 -17.41
C GLY A 153 8.01 -9.00 -18.14
N VAL A 154 7.30 -8.05 -17.54
CA VAL A 154 7.03 -6.71 -18.08
C VAL A 154 7.99 -5.70 -17.46
N PHE A 155 8.95 -5.22 -18.22
CA PHE A 155 9.99 -4.31 -17.69
C PHE A 155 10.26 -3.18 -18.68
N GLN A 156 10.98 -2.16 -18.24
CA GLN A 156 11.42 -1.07 -19.09
C GLN A 156 12.89 -0.73 -18.82
N PHE A 157 13.73 -0.95 -19.83
CA PHE A 157 15.15 -0.63 -19.86
C PHE A 157 15.34 0.61 -20.74
N GLY A 158 15.37 1.77 -20.11
CA GLY A 158 15.35 3.06 -20.78
C GLY A 158 14.14 3.18 -21.69
N ARG A 159 14.36 3.21 -23.01
CA ARG A 159 13.28 3.28 -24.02
C ARG A 159 12.73 1.93 -24.45
N PHE A 160 13.30 0.81 -24.01
CA PHE A 160 12.88 -0.51 -24.44
C PHE A 160 12.00 -1.18 -23.39
N THR A 161 10.76 -1.50 -23.76
CA THR A 161 9.81 -2.25 -22.95
C THR A 161 9.87 -3.73 -23.29
N THR A 162 9.79 -4.61 -22.29
CA THR A 162 9.66 -6.06 -22.45
C THR A 162 8.27 -6.52 -22.02
N GLY A 163 7.82 -7.69 -22.50
CA GLY A 163 6.55 -8.29 -22.11
C GLY A 163 6.02 -9.26 -23.19
N PRO A 164 4.73 -9.59 -23.15
CA PRO A 164 4.10 -10.51 -24.11
C PRO A 164 4.25 -10.12 -25.59
N TYR A 165 4.39 -8.84 -25.90
CA TYR A 165 4.62 -8.33 -27.26
C TYR A 165 6.11 -8.29 -27.67
N GLY A 166 6.99 -8.89 -26.86
CA GLY A 166 8.43 -8.91 -27.05
C GLY A 166 9.10 -7.62 -26.59
N VAL A 167 10.23 -7.27 -27.20
CA VAL A 167 10.95 -6.02 -26.93
C VAL A 167 10.49 -4.94 -27.90
N ARG A 168 10.01 -3.81 -27.36
CA ARG A 168 9.45 -2.70 -28.12
C ARG A 168 10.02 -1.36 -27.65
N ARG A 169 10.11 -0.40 -28.55
CA ARG A 169 10.60 0.95 -28.23
C ARG A 169 9.43 1.86 -27.85
N ALA A 170 9.47 2.41 -26.63
CA ALA A 170 8.52 3.39 -26.13
C ALA A 170 9.02 4.83 -26.36
N GLY A 171 8.08 5.77 -26.41
CA GLY A 171 8.38 7.20 -26.57
C GLY A 171 8.99 7.86 -25.31
N THR A 172 8.84 7.23 -24.15
CA THR A 172 9.40 7.68 -22.87
C THR A 172 10.46 6.72 -22.37
N SER A 173 11.43 7.25 -21.60
CA SER A 173 12.45 6.45 -20.92
C SER A 173 12.06 6.21 -19.46
N ARG A 174 12.22 4.97 -18.97
CA ARG A 174 12.09 4.61 -17.55
C ARG A 174 13.15 3.57 -17.18
N SER A 175 13.49 3.51 -15.89
CA SER A 175 14.27 2.40 -15.34
C SER A 175 13.36 1.55 -14.46
N LEU A 176 12.87 0.45 -15.02
CA LEU A 176 12.11 -0.59 -14.36
C LEU A 176 12.77 -1.92 -14.74
N GLN A 177 13.91 -2.20 -14.12
CA GLN A 177 14.78 -3.32 -14.47
C GLN A 177 14.28 -4.64 -13.88
N SER A 178 14.47 -5.73 -14.64
CA SER A 178 14.28 -7.09 -14.14
C SER A 178 15.36 -7.46 -13.12
N LYS A 179 14.96 -8.20 -12.08
CA LYS A 179 15.89 -8.77 -11.09
C LYS A 179 15.58 -10.25 -10.92
N ARG A 180 16.63 -11.05 -10.75
CA ARG A 180 16.51 -12.48 -10.41
C ARG A 180 16.19 -12.73 -8.94
N ARG A 181 16.34 -11.71 -8.08
CA ARG A 181 15.87 -11.73 -6.70
C ARG A 181 14.46 -11.13 -6.67
N VAL A 182 13.45 -11.97 -6.51
CA VAL A 182 12.03 -11.58 -6.55
C VAL A 182 11.35 -11.87 -5.22
N SER A 183 10.27 -11.17 -4.92
CA SER A 183 9.45 -11.43 -3.72
C SER A 183 8.72 -12.77 -3.86
N GLY A 184 8.92 -13.70 -2.93
CA GLY A 184 8.46 -15.09 -3.10
C GLY A 184 7.42 -15.58 -2.10
N TYR A 185 7.67 -15.49 -0.79
CA TYR A 185 6.78 -16.15 0.19
C TYR A 185 6.77 -15.52 1.58
N HIS A 186 5.71 -15.80 2.35
CA HIS A 186 5.69 -15.61 3.80
C HIS A 186 6.07 -16.91 4.50
N CYS A 187 6.98 -16.84 5.47
CA CYS A 187 7.37 -18.02 6.22
C CYS A 187 6.23 -18.51 7.15
N SER A 188 6.40 -19.74 7.63
CA SER A 188 5.48 -20.44 8.52
C SER A 188 5.27 -19.77 9.88
N ARG A 189 6.11 -18.79 10.24
CA ARG A 189 6.01 -18.06 11.52
C ARG A 189 4.85 -17.07 11.47
N ALA A 190 3.80 -17.31 12.25
CA ALA A 190 2.59 -16.48 12.32
C ALA A 190 2.87 -14.97 12.55
N ILE A 191 3.90 -14.66 13.35
CA ILE A 191 4.30 -13.27 13.64
C ILE A 191 5.12 -12.60 12.54
N CYS A 192 5.75 -13.35 11.64
CA CYS A 192 6.60 -12.77 10.61
C CYS A 192 5.72 -12.14 9.54
N ARG A 193 5.80 -10.83 9.34
CA ARG A 193 5.09 -10.12 8.26
C ARG A 193 6.00 -9.81 7.07
N ALA A 194 7.23 -10.32 7.08
CA ALA A 194 8.17 -10.09 6.00
C ALA A 194 7.83 -10.99 4.80
N LEU A 195 7.82 -10.38 3.62
CA LEU A 195 7.81 -11.08 2.35
C LEU A 195 9.24 -11.46 1.99
N HIS A 196 9.56 -12.75 2.11
CA HIS A 196 10.90 -13.27 1.88
C HIS A 196 11.21 -13.32 0.38
N PRO A 197 12.40 -12.85 -0.04
CA PRO A 197 12.80 -12.93 -1.42
C PRO A 197 13.29 -14.34 -1.77
N ILE A 198 13.09 -14.73 -3.02
CA ILE A 198 13.66 -15.93 -3.63
C ILE A 198 14.64 -15.53 -4.73
N TYR A 199 15.71 -16.29 -4.89
CA TYR A 199 16.67 -16.12 -5.96
C TYR A 199 16.42 -17.12 -7.08
N LEU A 200 16.18 -16.61 -8.28
CA LEU A 200 15.99 -17.37 -9.51
C LEU A 200 17.36 -17.67 -10.13
N GLU A 201 17.71 -18.95 -10.24
CA GLU A 201 18.95 -19.36 -10.89
C GLU A 201 18.85 -19.27 -12.41
N THR A 202 19.98 -18.94 -13.04
CA THR A 202 20.16 -18.98 -14.49
C THR A 202 21.25 -20.01 -14.79
N SER A 203 21.23 -20.61 -15.99
CA SER A 203 22.18 -21.66 -16.33
C SER A 203 23.63 -21.22 -16.15
N ARG A 204 24.40 -21.99 -15.39
CA ARG A 204 25.86 -21.82 -15.27
C ARG A 204 26.63 -22.60 -16.33
N ILE A 205 26.01 -23.62 -16.93
CA ILE A 205 26.66 -24.51 -17.90
C ILE A 205 26.37 -24.16 -19.36
N ALA A 206 25.37 -23.31 -19.62
CA ALA A 206 25.17 -22.70 -20.92
C ALA A 206 26.47 -22.05 -21.39
N ALA A 207 26.83 -22.24 -22.66
CA ALA A 207 28.18 -21.95 -23.15
C ALA A 207 28.63 -20.50 -22.87
N VAL A 208 27.72 -19.53 -22.97
CA VAL A 208 27.99 -18.11 -22.68
C VAL A 208 28.33 -17.83 -21.21
N ASN A 209 27.74 -18.58 -20.26
CA ASN A 209 27.97 -18.38 -18.83
C ASN A 209 29.12 -19.25 -18.31
N ARG A 210 29.26 -20.48 -18.82
CA ARG A 210 30.32 -21.41 -18.42
C ARG A 210 31.72 -20.82 -18.65
N ASP A 211 31.91 -20.15 -19.77
CA ASP A 211 33.22 -19.62 -20.16
C ASP A 211 33.49 -18.20 -19.58
N ARG A 212 32.61 -17.65 -18.73
CA ARG A 212 32.69 -16.27 -18.19
C ARG A 212 33.90 -16.01 -17.31
N GLU A 213 34.28 -16.98 -16.49
CA GLU A 213 35.49 -16.90 -15.65
C GLU A 213 36.75 -16.66 -16.51
N LYS A 214 36.83 -17.27 -17.70
CA LYS A 214 37.97 -17.07 -18.62
C LYS A 214 38.05 -15.63 -19.15
N LEU A 215 36.91 -14.97 -19.34
CA LEU A 215 36.87 -13.56 -19.70
C LEU A 215 37.31 -12.68 -18.52
N GLU A 216 36.85 -12.98 -17.31
CA GLU A 216 37.24 -12.25 -16.10
C GLU A 216 38.75 -12.36 -15.82
N ASP A 217 39.33 -13.54 -16.00
CA ASP A 217 40.77 -13.77 -15.94
C ASP A 217 41.55 -12.95 -16.98
N LEU A 218 41.05 -12.94 -18.23
CA LEU A 218 41.67 -12.13 -19.29
C LEU A 218 41.60 -10.64 -18.98
N LEU A 219 40.45 -10.13 -18.52
CA LEU A 219 40.28 -8.71 -18.17
C LEU A 219 41.17 -8.33 -16.99
N SER A 220 41.26 -9.18 -15.96
CA SER A 220 42.13 -8.97 -14.80
C SER A 220 43.63 -8.98 -15.16
N SER A 221 43.99 -9.63 -16.27
CA SER A 221 45.36 -9.64 -16.81
C SER A 221 45.67 -8.49 -17.77
N MET A 222 44.69 -7.66 -18.12
CA MET A 222 44.91 -6.50 -18.98
C MET A 222 45.57 -5.35 -18.20
N ASP A 223 46.49 -4.64 -18.84
CA ASP A 223 47.16 -3.50 -18.22
C ASP A 223 46.21 -2.29 -18.09
N GLY A 224 46.19 -1.68 -16.91
CA GLY A 224 45.41 -0.47 -16.62
C GLY A 224 44.15 -0.73 -15.79
N GLU A 225 43.49 0.34 -15.34
CA GLU A 225 42.20 0.25 -14.63
C GLU A 225 41.04 0.34 -15.62
N ALA A 226 39.93 -0.35 -15.32
CA ALA A 226 38.74 -0.35 -16.16
C ALA A 226 38.00 0.99 -16.07
N ALA A 227 37.63 1.58 -17.21
CA ALA A 227 36.90 2.83 -17.25
C ALA A 227 35.44 2.66 -16.76
N GLU A 228 34.83 3.74 -16.26
CA GLU A 228 33.51 3.72 -15.61
C GLU A 228 32.34 3.80 -16.61
N TRP A 229 32.29 2.89 -17.58
CA TRP A 229 31.31 2.91 -18.68
C TRP A 229 29.84 2.86 -18.20
N TRP A 230 29.51 2.02 -17.21
CA TRP A 230 28.17 1.90 -16.67
C TRP A 230 27.72 3.15 -15.88
N ALA A 231 28.63 3.75 -15.11
CA ALA A 231 28.35 5.01 -14.41
C ALA A 231 28.16 6.16 -15.41
N PHE A 232 28.96 6.18 -16.48
CA PHE A 232 28.80 7.12 -17.57
C PHE A 232 27.45 6.96 -18.29
N ALA A 233 27.00 5.73 -18.57
CA ALA A 233 25.67 5.48 -19.15
C ALA A 233 24.54 6.00 -18.23
N THR A 234 24.64 5.73 -16.92
CA THR A 234 23.67 6.20 -15.92
C THR A 234 23.57 7.72 -15.91
N GLU A 235 24.70 8.40 -15.92
CA GLU A 235 24.77 9.86 -15.92
C GLU A 235 24.22 10.47 -17.22
N VAL A 236 24.59 9.91 -18.38
CA VAL A 236 24.12 10.37 -19.71
C VAL A 236 22.62 10.14 -19.90
N SER A 237 22.06 9.07 -19.34
CA SER A 237 20.62 8.79 -19.40
C SER A 237 19.77 9.83 -18.66
N GLY A 238 20.38 10.69 -17.84
CA GLY A 238 19.70 11.65 -16.98
C GLY A 238 19.07 11.02 -15.73
N ALA A 239 19.37 9.74 -15.44
CA ALA A 239 18.91 9.05 -14.25
C ALA A 239 19.34 9.77 -12.96
N THR A 240 20.57 10.31 -12.92
CA THR A 240 21.07 11.09 -11.78
C THR A 240 20.24 12.36 -11.54
N SER A 241 19.87 13.09 -12.59
CA SER A 241 19.01 14.28 -12.45
C SER A 241 17.57 13.90 -12.08
N ALA A 242 17.05 12.79 -12.62
CA ALA A 242 15.74 12.28 -12.28
C ALA A 242 15.66 11.81 -10.81
N TYR A 243 16.78 11.32 -10.25
CA TYR A 243 16.86 10.85 -8.86
C TYR A 243 16.51 11.95 -7.85
N TYR A 244 16.86 13.21 -8.10
CA TYR A 244 16.54 14.30 -7.19
C TYR A 244 15.17 14.95 -7.44
N GLY A 245 14.42 14.47 -8.44
CA GLY A 245 13.07 14.94 -8.72
C GLY A 245 12.06 14.44 -7.69
N ASP A 246 11.11 15.29 -7.31
CA ASP A 246 10.04 14.93 -6.37
C ASP A 246 8.74 14.49 -7.07
N GLN A 247 8.63 14.62 -8.40
CA GLN A 247 7.41 14.31 -9.18
C GLN A 247 7.60 13.25 -10.28
N ARG A 248 8.82 12.72 -10.46
CA ARG A 248 9.12 11.70 -11.48
C ARG A 248 9.53 10.42 -10.80
N ALA A 249 8.63 9.44 -10.73
CA ALA A 249 8.96 8.18 -10.11
C ALA A 249 8.41 7.05 -10.96
N GLY A 250 9.31 6.32 -11.65
CA GLY A 250 9.01 5.09 -12.41
C GLY A 250 8.47 3.93 -11.55
N THR A 251 7.93 4.24 -10.38
CA THR A 251 7.27 3.37 -9.42
C THR A 251 5.75 3.31 -9.61
N LEU A 252 5.18 4.17 -10.48
CA LEU A 252 3.75 4.15 -10.77
C LEU A 252 3.31 2.82 -11.43
N ILE A 253 4.14 2.23 -12.28
CA ILE A 253 3.85 0.92 -12.89
C ILE A 253 3.74 -0.19 -11.84
N PRO A 254 4.69 -0.33 -10.89
CA PRO A 254 4.51 -1.21 -9.73
C PRO A 254 3.20 -1.00 -8.97
N LEU A 255 2.79 0.24 -8.71
CA LEU A 255 1.49 0.52 -8.07
C LEU A 255 0.34 0.02 -8.96
N ILE A 256 0.32 0.37 -10.24
CA ILE A 256 -0.75 -0.04 -11.17
C ILE A 256 -0.84 -1.57 -11.24
N GLY A 257 0.31 -2.26 -11.30
CA GLY A 257 0.39 -3.72 -11.38
C GLY A 257 -0.13 -4.42 -10.14
N ASP A 258 0.17 -3.89 -8.94
CA ASP A 258 -0.18 -4.51 -7.66
C ASP A 258 -1.50 -3.98 -7.06
N ALA A 259 -1.98 -2.80 -7.46
CA ALA A 259 -3.11 -2.11 -6.81
C ALA A 259 -4.38 -1.98 -7.66
N LEU A 260 -4.30 -2.21 -8.97
CA LEU A 260 -5.48 -2.28 -9.83
C LEU A 260 -5.86 -3.74 -10.12
N ALA A 261 -7.13 -4.04 -9.88
CA ALA A 261 -7.74 -5.28 -10.35
C ALA A 261 -7.72 -5.32 -11.89
N LEU A 262 -7.90 -6.51 -12.48
CA LEU A 262 -7.77 -6.68 -13.93
C LEU A 262 -8.75 -5.78 -14.72
N ASP A 263 -9.98 -5.64 -14.25
CA ASP A 263 -10.98 -4.79 -14.92
C ASP A 263 -10.69 -3.29 -14.74
N GLU A 264 -10.16 -2.87 -13.58
CA GLU A 264 -9.68 -1.50 -13.35
C GLU A 264 -8.50 -1.18 -14.28
N LEU A 265 -7.59 -2.15 -14.47
CA LEU A 265 -6.45 -2.02 -15.39
C LEU A 265 -6.91 -1.95 -16.85
N ARG A 266 -7.91 -2.75 -17.25
CA ARG A 266 -8.54 -2.64 -18.59
C ARG A 266 -9.17 -1.26 -18.79
N ALA A 267 -9.89 -0.75 -17.80
CA ALA A 267 -10.49 0.58 -17.85
C ALA A 267 -9.41 1.67 -18.00
N LEU A 268 -8.27 1.53 -17.32
CA LEU A 268 -7.12 2.42 -17.48
C LEU A 268 -6.57 2.42 -18.91
N ILE A 269 -6.27 1.25 -19.48
CA ILE A 269 -5.73 1.18 -20.85
C ILE A 269 -6.75 1.66 -21.88
N TRP A 270 -8.03 1.31 -21.69
CA TRP A 270 -9.13 1.83 -22.51
C TRP A 270 -9.15 3.37 -22.49
N ALA A 271 -9.14 3.98 -21.30
CA ALA A 271 -9.14 5.43 -21.15
C ALA A 271 -7.89 6.08 -21.80
N LEU A 272 -6.70 5.50 -21.64
CA LEU A 272 -5.46 6.01 -22.25
C LEU A 272 -5.49 5.94 -23.78
N LEU A 273 -6.06 4.88 -24.37
CA LEU A 273 -6.21 4.76 -25.83
C LEU A 273 -7.14 5.83 -26.41
N ASP A 274 -8.10 6.33 -25.63
CA ASP A 274 -9.07 7.35 -26.05
C ASP A 274 -8.58 8.78 -25.76
N THR A 275 -7.90 8.99 -24.62
CA THR A 275 -7.51 10.33 -24.14
C THR A 275 -6.14 10.81 -24.62
N SER A 276 -5.25 9.91 -25.06
CA SER A 276 -3.89 10.24 -25.51
C SER A 276 -3.82 10.96 -26.88
N LYS A 277 -4.93 11.51 -27.38
CA LYS A 277 -5.03 12.21 -28.68
C LYS A 277 -4.47 11.38 -29.85
N GLY A 278 -4.64 10.05 -29.78
CA GLY A 278 -4.17 9.09 -30.79
C GLY A 278 -2.69 8.69 -30.68
N ARG A 279 -1.91 9.30 -29.77
CA ARG A 279 -0.48 8.99 -29.58
C ARG A 279 -0.26 7.54 -29.18
N LEU A 280 -0.95 7.07 -28.13
CA LEU A 280 -0.78 5.69 -27.67
C LEU A 280 -1.18 4.68 -28.75
N ARG A 281 -2.25 4.97 -29.50
CA ARG A 281 -2.68 4.13 -30.63
C ARG A 281 -1.60 4.02 -31.71
N ALA A 282 -0.91 5.12 -32.01
CA ALA A 282 0.20 5.12 -32.97
C ALA A 282 1.39 4.31 -32.45
N ASP A 283 1.73 4.44 -31.16
CA ASP A 283 2.85 3.73 -30.54
C ASP A 283 2.66 2.21 -30.52
N VAL A 284 1.41 1.73 -30.43
CA VAL A 284 1.09 0.29 -30.36
C VAL A 284 0.68 -0.35 -31.69
N ALA A 285 0.43 0.45 -32.73
CA ALA A 285 -0.09 -0.01 -34.03
C ALA A 285 0.77 -1.08 -34.71
N GLY A 286 2.07 -1.16 -34.38
CA GLY A 286 2.98 -2.16 -34.93
C GLY A 286 2.79 -3.58 -34.38
N PHE A 287 1.97 -3.77 -33.33
CA PHE A 287 1.76 -5.07 -32.70
C PHE A 287 0.36 -5.28 -32.12
N LEU A 288 -0.49 -4.25 -32.08
CA LEU A 288 -1.88 -4.33 -31.62
C LEU A 288 -2.81 -3.56 -32.60
N ASP A 289 -3.83 -4.23 -33.13
CA ASP A 289 -4.87 -3.59 -33.98
C ASP A 289 -5.93 -2.90 -33.10
N VAL A 290 -5.90 -1.58 -33.02
CA VAL A 290 -6.82 -0.78 -32.20
C VAL A 290 -7.82 -0.04 -33.09
N ARG A 291 -8.87 -0.74 -33.53
CA ARG A 291 -10.04 -0.12 -34.21
C ARG A 291 -11.02 0.49 -33.21
N ASN A 292 -11.26 -0.23 -32.13
CA ASN A 292 -12.08 0.18 -31.01
C ASN A 292 -11.34 -0.19 -29.72
N ALA A 293 -11.16 0.79 -28.83
CA ALA A 293 -10.35 0.62 -27.64
C ALA A 293 -10.93 -0.41 -26.67
N ASN A 294 -12.26 -0.48 -26.52
CA ASN A 294 -12.93 -1.45 -25.65
C ASN A 294 -12.69 -2.89 -26.12
N THR A 295 -12.90 -3.16 -27.41
CA THR A 295 -12.66 -4.50 -27.96
C THR A 295 -11.18 -4.89 -27.95
N ALA A 296 -10.28 -3.91 -28.06
CA ALA A 296 -8.84 -4.17 -28.07
C ALA A 296 -8.30 -4.62 -26.70
N VAL A 297 -8.93 -4.21 -25.60
CA VAL A 297 -8.46 -4.53 -24.23
C VAL A 297 -9.25 -5.65 -23.56
N ALA A 298 -10.41 -6.03 -24.08
CA ALA A 298 -11.34 -6.96 -23.44
C ALA A 298 -10.71 -8.32 -23.10
N ASP A 299 -9.96 -8.90 -24.04
CA ASP A 299 -9.37 -10.24 -23.90
C ASP A 299 -7.91 -10.21 -23.41
N LEU A 300 -7.35 -9.04 -23.12
CA LEU A 300 -5.98 -8.91 -22.67
C LEU A 300 -5.83 -9.29 -21.19
N GLY A 301 -4.73 -9.96 -20.87
CA GLY A 301 -4.30 -10.26 -19.52
C GLY A 301 -3.50 -9.12 -18.88
N ARG A 302 -3.13 -9.30 -17.61
CA ARG A 302 -2.41 -8.28 -16.83
C ARG A 302 -1.08 -7.90 -17.49
N ALA A 303 -0.30 -8.87 -17.94
CA ALA A 303 1.01 -8.62 -18.53
C ALA A 303 0.92 -7.82 -19.83
N GLU A 304 -0.05 -8.13 -20.69
CA GLU A 304 -0.30 -7.37 -21.92
C GLU A 304 -0.70 -5.93 -21.60
N LEU A 305 -1.64 -5.74 -20.67
CA LEU A 305 -2.12 -4.41 -20.28
C LEU A 305 -1.02 -3.57 -19.62
N LEU A 306 -0.19 -4.16 -18.75
CA LEU A 306 0.95 -3.48 -18.15
C LEU A 306 2.01 -3.10 -19.18
N GLN A 307 2.26 -3.96 -20.18
CA GLN A 307 3.18 -3.59 -21.26
C GLN A 307 2.64 -2.40 -22.06
N LEU A 308 1.33 -2.34 -22.33
CA LEU A 308 0.69 -1.18 -22.97
C LEU A 308 0.81 0.09 -22.10
N ALA A 309 0.68 -0.04 -20.77
CA ALA A 309 0.85 1.09 -19.84
C ALA A 309 2.24 1.74 -19.96
N LEU A 310 3.28 0.97 -20.26
CA LEU A 310 4.65 1.50 -20.40
C LEU A 310 4.82 2.48 -21.58
N PHE A 311 3.93 2.47 -22.57
CA PHE A 311 3.94 3.43 -23.69
C PHE A 311 3.25 4.76 -23.36
N ALA A 312 2.45 4.80 -22.29
CA ALA A 312 1.89 6.04 -21.76
C ALA A 312 2.97 6.82 -21.00
N ARG A 313 2.85 8.14 -20.91
CA ARG A 313 3.71 8.98 -20.07
C ARG A 313 3.25 8.87 -18.61
N GLU A 314 4.16 9.07 -17.65
CA GLU A 314 3.84 9.13 -16.22
C GLU A 314 2.66 10.07 -15.91
N SER A 315 2.67 11.27 -16.50
CA SER A 315 1.60 12.25 -16.32
C SER A 315 0.26 11.76 -16.85
N GLU A 316 0.24 11.13 -18.02
CA GLU A 316 -1.00 10.61 -18.61
C GLU A 316 -1.55 9.43 -17.81
N LEU A 317 -0.68 8.52 -17.33
CA LEU A 317 -1.06 7.43 -16.42
C LEU A 317 -1.72 7.99 -15.15
N ARG A 318 -1.05 8.95 -14.51
CA ARG A 318 -1.55 9.57 -13.28
C ARG A 318 -2.90 10.24 -13.50
N ILE A 319 -3.01 11.08 -14.52
CA ILE A 319 -4.23 11.82 -14.86
C ILE A 319 -5.38 10.85 -15.21
N ALA A 320 -5.10 9.80 -15.98
CA ALA A 320 -6.11 8.82 -16.36
C ALA A 320 -6.63 8.05 -15.14
N VAL A 321 -5.76 7.59 -14.24
CA VAL A 321 -6.19 6.94 -12.98
C VAL A 321 -6.97 7.92 -12.10
N ASP A 322 -6.48 9.15 -11.94
CA ASP A 322 -7.15 10.19 -11.14
C ASP A 322 -8.56 10.47 -11.65
N ARG A 323 -8.73 10.53 -12.98
CA ARG A 323 -10.03 10.67 -13.62
C ARG A 323 -10.93 9.47 -13.40
N LEU A 324 -10.41 8.25 -13.59
CA LEU A 324 -11.19 7.03 -13.39
C LEU A 324 -11.67 6.85 -11.95
N VAL A 325 -10.86 7.26 -10.96
CA VAL A 325 -11.29 7.29 -9.55
C VAL A 325 -12.39 8.32 -9.34
N ARG A 326 -12.23 9.52 -9.90
CA ARG A 326 -13.23 10.60 -9.78
C ARG A 326 -14.57 10.23 -10.45
N ASP A 327 -14.50 9.58 -11.60
CA ASP A 327 -15.66 9.14 -12.38
C ASP A 327 -16.33 7.89 -11.75
N GLY A 328 -15.77 7.34 -10.67
CA GLY A 328 -16.29 6.15 -9.98
C GLY A 328 -16.09 4.84 -10.74
N VAL A 329 -15.26 4.83 -11.80
CA VAL A 329 -14.91 3.62 -12.54
C VAL A 329 -13.92 2.76 -11.73
N ILE A 330 -12.99 3.40 -11.04
CA ILE A 330 -12.12 2.77 -10.04
C ILE A 330 -12.63 3.18 -8.66
N GLU A 331 -13.37 2.30 -8.00
CA GLU A 331 -13.94 2.57 -6.68
C GLU A 331 -12.92 2.29 -5.58
N VAL A 332 -12.41 3.35 -4.95
CA VAL A 332 -11.54 3.27 -3.77
C VAL A 332 -12.35 3.70 -2.54
N PRO A 333 -12.72 2.78 -1.62
CA PRO A 333 -13.49 3.11 -0.44
C PRO A 333 -12.86 4.24 0.39
N PRO A 334 -13.67 5.09 1.05
CA PRO A 334 -13.15 6.14 1.93
C PRO A 334 -12.25 5.56 3.03
N GLY A 335 -11.01 6.01 3.09
CA GLY A 335 -10.01 5.54 4.06
C GLY A 335 -9.14 4.38 3.55
N GLU A 336 -9.50 3.71 2.45
CA GLU A 336 -8.59 2.76 1.79
C GLU A 336 -7.44 3.53 1.13
N VAL A 337 -6.21 3.06 1.39
CA VAL A 337 -5.00 3.51 0.70
C VAL A 337 -4.34 2.28 0.12
N ARG A 338 -4.46 2.11 -1.20
CA ARG A 338 -3.86 1.00 -1.93
C ARG A 338 -2.38 1.32 -2.18
N ARG A 339 -1.54 0.29 -1.99
CA ARG A 339 -0.08 0.35 -2.11
C ARG A 339 0.39 -0.88 -2.89
N ALA A 340 1.57 -0.78 -3.49
CA ALA A 340 2.23 -1.98 -4.03
C ALA A 340 2.46 -3.00 -2.90
N VAL A 341 2.12 -4.27 -3.15
CA VAL A 341 2.12 -5.33 -2.15
C VAL A 341 3.39 -6.15 -2.24
N VAL A 342 3.67 -6.75 -3.39
CA VAL A 342 4.89 -7.54 -3.62
C VAL A 342 6.05 -6.66 -4.09
N SER A 343 5.73 -5.54 -4.75
CA SER A 343 6.70 -4.56 -5.24
C SER A 343 6.90 -3.38 -4.27
N PHE A 344 6.48 -3.50 -3.00
CA PHE A 344 6.52 -2.42 -2.00
C PHE A 344 7.91 -1.80 -1.77
N GLY A 345 8.98 -2.57 -2.03
CA GLY A 345 10.36 -2.10 -1.93
C GLY A 345 10.81 -1.18 -3.06
N MET A 346 10.03 -1.08 -4.16
CA MET A 346 10.35 -0.22 -5.29
C MET A 346 10.00 1.24 -4.97
N ARG A 347 11.04 1.99 -4.56
CA ARG A 347 10.96 3.43 -4.28
C ARG A 347 11.81 4.21 -5.27
N SER A 348 11.49 5.49 -5.47
CA SER A 348 12.19 6.33 -6.43
C SER A 348 12.82 7.56 -5.80
N GLY A 349 14.01 7.90 -6.29
CA GLY A 349 14.68 9.16 -6.00
C GLY A 349 15.25 9.32 -4.58
N ALA A 350 15.87 10.47 -4.35
CA ALA A 350 16.51 10.85 -3.09
C ALA A 350 15.52 10.90 -1.91
N PHE A 351 14.24 11.15 -2.21
CA PHE A 351 13.16 11.20 -1.21
C PHE A 351 12.48 9.85 -0.97
N GLY A 352 12.92 8.76 -1.61
CA GLY A 352 12.35 7.43 -1.41
C GLY A 352 10.84 7.37 -1.70
N LEU A 353 10.41 7.99 -2.80
CA LEU A 353 9.01 8.16 -3.16
C LEU A 353 8.31 6.83 -3.38
N ALA A 354 7.19 6.66 -2.69
CA ALA A 354 6.27 5.54 -2.83
C ALA A 354 4.92 6.05 -3.35
N PRO A 355 4.42 5.53 -4.48
CA PRO A 355 3.12 5.90 -4.99
C PRO A 355 2.01 5.19 -4.18
N GLU A 356 0.93 5.90 -3.92
CA GLU A 356 -0.25 5.41 -3.21
C GLU A 356 -1.51 5.83 -3.94
N LEU A 357 -2.51 4.95 -3.98
CA LEU A 357 -3.82 5.22 -4.59
C LEU A 357 -4.89 5.30 -3.50
N GLY A 358 -5.61 6.41 -3.45
CA GLY A 358 -6.73 6.64 -2.53
C GLY A 358 -7.95 7.18 -3.26
N ARG A 359 -9.02 7.51 -2.52
CA ARG A 359 -10.25 8.12 -3.09
C ARG A 359 -10.03 9.44 -3.84
N HIS A 360 -8.89 10.10 -3.65
CA HIS A 360 -8.49 11.34 -4.31
C HIS A 360 -7.49 11.09 -5.48
N GLY A 361 -7.38 9.85 -5.94
CA GLY A 361 -6.45 9.42 -6.99
C GLY A 361 -5.06 9.07 -6.45
N ILE A 362 -4.03 9.19 -7.29
CA ILE A 362 -2.65 8.84 -6.96
C ILE A 362 -1.95 9.99 -6.23
N ARG A 363 -1.16 9.66 -5.19
CA ARG A 363 -0.15 10.56 -4.63
C ARG A 363 1.21 9.86 -4.57
N PHE A 364 2.27 10.64 -4.38
CA PHE A 364 3.60 10.12 -4.05
C PHE A 364 3.93 10.51 -2.61
N SER A 365 3.99 9.54 -1.71
CA SER A 365 4.39 9.74 -0.32
C SER A 365 5.90 9.51 -0.15
N SER A 366 6.46 10.06 0.93
CA SER A 366 7.85 9.87 1.34
C SER A 366 7.87 9.59 2.84
N ASP A 367 8.83 8.79 3.28
CA ASP A 367 9.07 8.56 4.71
C ASP A 367 9.90 9.71 5.34
N GLU A 368 10.42 10.63 4.53
CA GLU A 368 11.17 11.80 4.99
C GLU A 368 10.26 12.78 5.75
N PRO A 369 10.58 13.11 7.02
CA PRO A 369 9.78 14.02 7.82
C PRO A 369 9.65 15.40 7.17
N GLY A 370 8.42 15.91 7.06
CA GLY A 370 8.15 17.24 6.53
C GLY A 370 8.18 17.36 5.00
N PHE A 371 8.38 16.27 4.26
CA PHE A 371 8.39 16.29 2.80
C PHE A 371 7.12 16.92 2.19
N ALA A 372 5.94 16.57 2.71
CA ALA A 372 4.67 17.16 2.26
C ALA A 372 4.60 18.68 2.52
N LEU A 373 5.20 19.17 3.61
CA LEU A 373 5.28 20.61 3.92
C LEU A 373 6.20 21.33 2.92
N LEU A 374 7.30 20.71 2.49
CA LEU A 374 8.17 21.30 1.46
C LEU A 374 7.43 21.45 0.12
N ARG A 375 6.60 20.47 -0.25
CA ARG A 375 5.75 20.56 -1.44
C ARG A 375 4.65 21.61 -1.30
N GLU A 376 4.04 21.71 -0.12
CA GLU A 376 3.07 22.78 0.18
C GLU A 376 3.72 24.16 0.01
N ARG A 377 4.92 24.36 0.55
CA ARG A 377 5.67 25.61 0.39
C ARG A 377 5.91 25.93 -1.08
N ARG A 378 6.45 24.98 -1.86
CA ARG A 378 6.65 25.15 -3.30
C ARG A 378 5.36 25.52 -4.03
N LEU A 379 4.27 24.83 -3.73
CA LEU A 379 2.96 25.11 -4.32
C LEU A 379 2.54 26.54 -4.02
N LEU A 380 2.59 26.96 -2.76
CA LEU A 380 2.13 28.27 -2.32
C LEU A 380 3.02 29.40 -2.83
N ASP A 381 4.34 29.18 -2.92
CA ASP A 381 5.28 30.10 -3.56
C ASP A 381 4.96 30.29 -5.05
N ALA A 382 4.51 29.23 -5.75
CA ALA A 382 4.11 29.30 -7.15
C ALA A 382 2.80 30.07 -7.38
N LEU A 383 1.99 30.32 -6.35
CA LEU A 383 0.70 31.05 -6.49
C LEU A 383 0.86 32.58 -6.54
N TYR A 384 1.99 33.10 -6.06
CA TYR A 384 2.23 34.55 -5.95
C TYR A 384 3.55 34.92 -6.62
N VAL A 385 3.47 35.55 -7.79
CA VAL A 385 4.65 35.96 -8.54
C VAL A 385 5.22 37.23 -7.90
N ARG A 386 6.43 37.13 -7.32
CA ARG A 386 7.06 38.23 -6.55
C ARG A 386 7.36 39.49 -7.36
N GLU A 387 7.42 39.36 -8.69
CA GLU A 387 7.69 40.48 -9.61
C GLU A 387 6.44 41.31 -9.92
N ALA A 388 5.24 40.81 -9.58
CA ALA A 388 3.98 41.51 -9.84
C ALA A 388 3.50 42.24 -8.57
N ASP A 389 3.49 43.57 -8.59
CA ASP A 389 3.06 44.40 -7.45
C ASP A 389 1.68 43.99 -6.89
N THR A 390 0.76 43.58 -7.77
CA THR A 390 -0.58 43.12 -7.39
C THR A 390 -0.59 41.83 -6.57
N ASP A 391 0.37 40.92 -6.82
CA ASP A 391 0.49 39.66 -6.09
C ASP A 391 1.14 39.88 -4.72
N VAL A 392 2.09 40.81 -4.64
CA VAL A 392 2.73 41.22 -3.39
C VAL A 392 1.71 41.89 -2.46
N GLU A 393 0.93 42.85 -2.94
CA GLU A 393 -0.11 43.52 -2.16
C GLU A 393 -1.17 42.53 -1.63
N GLU A 394 -1.63 41.61 -2.49
CA GLU A 394 -2.59 40.59 -2.07
C GLU A 394 -1.99 39.64 -1.03
N LEU A 395 -0.74 39.19 -1.22
CA LEU A 395 -0.05 38.35 -0.24
C LEU A 395 0.11 39.06 1.11
N GLU A 396 0.49 40.34 1.11
CA GLU A 396 0.57 41.14 2.33
C GLU A 396 -0.78 41.24 3.04
N TRP A 397 -1.86 41.48 2.28
CA TRP A 397 -3.22 41.49 2.81
C TRP A 397 -3.63 40.12 3.37
N GLN A 398 -3.28 39.04 2.69
CA GLN A 398 -3.53 37.68 3.16
C GLN A 398 -2.71 37.35 4.41
N LEU A 399 -1.55 37.96 4.62
CA LEU A 399 -0.73 37.74 5.81
C LEU A 399 -0.95 38.80 6.91
N ARG A 400 -2.00 39.63 6.77
CA ARG A 400 -2.36 40.63 7.78
C ARG A 400 -2.52 40.01 9.18
N GLY A 401 -1.98 40.68 10.18
CA GLY A 401 -1.96 40.23 11.58
C GLY A 401 -0.65 39.56 12.01
N LEU A 402 0.33 39.43 11.12
CA LEU A 402 1.70 39.07 11.46
C LEU A 402 2.57 40.32 11.55
N GLU A 403 3.04 40.66 12.76
CA GLU A 403 3.90 41.83 13.02
C GLU A 403 5.37 41.55 12.69
N ILE A 404 5.66 41.15 11.46
CA ILE A 404 7.02 40.88 10.97
C ILE A 404 7.27 41.80 9.77
N PRO A 405 8.37 42.56 9.68
CA PRO A 405 8.56 43.53 8.59
C PRO A 405 8.77 42.87 7.22
N ASP A 406 9.55 41.79 7.17
CA ASP A 406 9.90 41.11 5.92
C ASP A 406 8.79 40.14 5.47
N LEU A 407 8.46 40.16 4.17
CA LEU A 407 7.35 39.37 3.64
C LEU A 407 7.68 37.88 3.57
N ASP A 408 8.94 37.54 3.29
CA ASP A 408 9.38 36.14 3.25
C ASP A 408 9.46 35.56 4.65
N GLU A 409 9.91 36.35 5.63
CA GLU A 409 9.86 35.99 7.04
C GLU A 409 8.41 35.85 7.55
N ARG A 410 7.49 36.73 7.12
CA ARG A 410 6.04 36.59 7.39
C ARG A 410 5.49 35.29 6.85
N LEU A 411 5.84 34.94 5.62
CA LEU A 411 5.36 33.74 4.94
C LEU A 411 5.92 32.47 5.60
N GLU A 412 7.21 32.45 5.93
CA GLU A 412 7.84 31.35 6.66
C GLU A 412 7.20 31.16 8.04
N TYR A 413 6.96 32.27 8.77
CA TYR A 413 6.26 32.23 10.05
C TYR A 413 4.82 31.72 9.93
N PHE A 414 4.13 32.08 8.85
CA PHE A 414 2.79 31.58 8.54
C PHE A 414 2.80 30.05 8.37
N PHE A 415 3.72 29.51 7.59
CA PHE A 415 3.85 28.05 7.37
C PHE A 415 4.23 27.29 8.64
N GLN A 416 5.02 27.88 9.53
CA GLN A 416 5.41 27.21 10.78
C GLN A 416 4.27 27.09 11.80
N ARG A 417 3.27 27.98 11.74
CA ARG A 417 2.21 28.07 12.77
C ARG A 417 0.83 27.62 12.33
N ARG A 418 0.57 27.57 11.01
CA ARG A 418 -0.75 27.21 10.48
C ARG A 418 -0.81 25.74 10.10
N ALA A 419 -1.99 25.15 10.29
CA ALA A 419 -2.25 23.82 9.78
C ALA A 419 -2.31 23.85 8.24
N PRO A 420 -1.80 22.83 7.53
CA PRO A 420 -1.77 22.82 6.06
C PRO A 420 -3.12 23.08 5.40
N ARG A 421 -4.19 22.51 5.96
CA ARG A 421 -5.57 22.77 5.48
C ARG A 421 -5.92 24.25 5.52
N GLU A 422 -5.69 24.92 6.64
CA GLU A 422 -6.02 26.34 6.81
C GLU A 422 -5.19 27.21 5.86
N ALA A 423 -3.92 26.85 5.64
CA ALA A 423 -3.03 27.54 4.73
C ALA A 423 -3.54 27.44 3.28
N LEU A 424 -3.86 26.23 2.83
CA LEU A 424 -4.40 26.00 1.49
C LEU A 424 -5.78 26.65 1.30
N GLU A 425 -6.71 26.53 2.24
CA GLU A 425 -8.02 27.18 2.17
C GLU A 425 -7.87 28.71 2.02
N ARG A 426 -6.97 29.32 2.79
CA ARG A 426 -6.75 30.77 2.74
C ARG A 426 -6.08 31.21 1.45
N MET A 427 -5.06 30.50 0.97
CA MET A 427 -4.21 30.97 -0.13
C MET A 427 -4.70 30.49 -1.51
N VAL A 428 -5.19 29.25 -1.62
CA VAL A 428 -5.66 28.67 -2.88
C VAL A 428 -7.03 29.22 -3.25
N LEU A 429 -7.96 29.32 -2.29
CA LEU A 429 -9.33 29.78 -2.55
C LEU A 429 -9.45 31.31 -2.55
N ALA A 430 -8.36 32.05 -2.34
CA ALA A 430 -8.35 33.51 -2.37
C ALA A 430 -8.84 34.07 -3.72
N ARG A 431 -8.45 33.43 -4.82
CA ARG A 431 -8.81 33.86 -6.18
C ARG A 431 -8.81 32.69 -7.16
N LYS A 432 -9.62 32.79 -8.22
CA LYS A 432 -9.76 31.76 -9.27
C LYS A 432 -8.42 31.41 -9.93
N THR A 433 -7.52 32.38 -10.11
CA THR A 433 -6.20 32.16 -10.71
C THR A 433 -5.32 31.27 -9.82
N ASN A 434 -5.31 31.49 -8.51
CA ASN A 434 -4.58 30.64 -7.55
C ASN A 434 -5.12 29.21 -7.56
N MET A 435 -6.45 29.08 -7.59
CA MET A 435 -7.09 27.77 -7.69
C MET A 435 -6.65 27.02 -8.95
N ILE A 436 -6.65 27.66 -10.11
CA ILE A 436 -6.21 27.05 -11.38
C ILE A 436 -4.73 26.67 -11.31
N ALA A 437 -3.87 27.59 -10.88
CA ALA A 437 -2.43 27.35 -10.75
C ALA A 437 -2.12 26.20 -9.79
N ALA A 438 -2.83 26.14 -8.65
CA ALA A 438 -2.67 25.06 -7.69
C ALA A 438 -3.07 23.70 -8.29
N CYS A 439 -4.18 23.65 -9.03
CA CYS A 439 -4.64 22.45 -9.71
C CYS A 439 -3.64 21.99 -10.77
N GLU A 440 -3.07 22.91 -11.55
CA GLU A 440 -2.05 22.60 -12.55
C GLU A 440 -0.77 22.03 -11.90
N GLU A 441 -0.28 22.65 -10.83
CA GLU A 441 0.92 22.21 -10.10
C GLU A 441 0.77 20.80 -9.50
N VAL A 442 -0.43 20.45 -9.02
CA VAL A 442 -0.73 19.09 -8.56
C VAL A 442 -1.26 18.15 -9.67
N GLY A 443 -1.36 18.65 -10.91
CA GLY A 443 -1.86 17.98 -12.11
C GLY A 443 -3.30 17.45 -12.03
N LEU A 444 -4.23 18.31 -11.67
CA LEU A 444 -5.67 18.12 -11.79
C LEU A 444 -6.16 18.84 -13.06
N GLU A 445 -6.55 18.09 -14.10
CA GLU A 445 -6.90 18.66 -15.42
C GLU A 445 -8.24 19.41 -15.47
N GLU A 446 -9.20 19.09 -14.58
CA GLU A 446 -10.55 19.66 -14.62
C GLU A 446 -11.10 19.86 -13.20
N ASN A 447 -11.43 21.11 -12.83
CA ASN A 447 -12.14 21.48 -11.59
C ASN A 447 -13.64 21.20 -11.65
N GLY A 448 -14.10 20.41 -12.63
CA GLY A 448 -15.49 20.26 -13.03
C GLY A 448 -16.37 19.62 -11.96
N GLY A 449 -16.80 20.42 -10.98
CA GLY A 449 -17.85 20.07 -10.02
C GLY A 449 -17.40 19.71 -8.60
N LEU A 450 -16.11 19.76 -8.28
CA LEU A 450 -15.66 19.54 -6.89
C LEU A 450 -16.09 20.70 -6.00
N SER A 451 -16.58 20.40 -4.79
CA SER A 451 -16.76 21.40 -3.75
C SER A 451 -15.40 21.92 -3.25
N ASP A 452 -15.36 23.14 -2.69
CA ASP A 452 -14.13 23.72 -2.13
C ASP A 452 -13.45 22.78 -1.12
N ARG A 453 -14.25 22.07 -0.30
CA ARG A 453 -13.75 21.08 0.65
C ARG A 453 -13.06 19.90 -0.05
N GLU A 454 -13.70 19.33 -1.07
CA GLU A 454 -13.14 18.20 -1.83
C GLU A 454 -11.92 18.60 -2.64
N LEU A 455 -11.88 19.83 -3.14
CA LEU A 455 -10.72 20.37 -3.83
C LEU A 455 -9.52 20.46 -2.89
N ILE A 456 -9.69 21.07 -1.71
CA ILE A 456 -8.61 21.19 -0.71
C ILE A 456 -8.17 19.81 -0.21
N ASP A 457 -9.11 18.89 0.04
CA ASP A 457 -8.79 17.51 0.37
C ASP A 457 -7.93 16.84 -0.72
N THR A 458 -8.30 17.04 -1.98
CA THR A 458 -7.55 16.48 -3.12
C THR A 458 -6.16 17.09 -3.22
N ILE A 459 -6.01 18.41 -3.06
CA ILE A 459 -4.71 19.08 -3.07
C ILE A 459 -3.83 18.57 -1.91
N LEU A 460 -4.35 18.50 -0.68
CA LEU A 460 -3.66 17.93 0.48
C LEU A 460 -3.17 16.51 0.19
N TRP A 461 -4.04 15.67 -0.37
CA TRP A 461 -3.69 14.32 -0.77
C TRP A 461 -2.52 14.29 -1.76
N LYS A 462 -2.59 15.09 -2.83
CA LYS A 462 -1.56 15.14 -3.88
C LYS A 462 -0.21 15.63 -3.37
N LEU A 463 -0.20 16.58 -2.42
CA LEU A 463 1.01 17.06 -1.78
C LEU A 463 1.69 15.99 -0.91
N GLY A 464 0.93 14.98 -0.45
CA GLY A 464 1.43 13.88 0.36
C GLY A 464 0.85 13.84 1.78
N PHE A 465 -0.07 14.75 2.14
CA PHE A 465 -0.70 14.74 3.45
C PHE A 465 -1.77 13.65 3.56
N PRO A 466 -1.90 12.98 4.71
CA PRO A 466 -3.06 12.14 4.99
C PRO A 466 -4.32 13.01 5.06
N VAL A 467 -5.35 12.62 4.30
CA VAL A 467 -6.67 13.28 4.35
C VAL A 467 -7.58 12.45 5.24
N PRO A 468 -8.08 12.99 6.37
CA PRO A 468 -8.97 12.24 7.24
C PRO A 468 -10.33 12.00 6.56
N SER A 469 -10.84 10.77 6.54
CA SER A 469 -12.26 10.53 6.23
C SER A 469 -13.12 10.97 7.44
N GLU A 470 -14.18 11.76 7.29
CA GLU A 470 -15.06 12.01 8.44
C GLU A 470 -15.98 10.81 8.68
N GLU A 471 -15.44 9.75 9.29
CA GLU A 471 -16.17 8.51 9.58
C GLU A 471 -16.33 8.34 11.09
N ASP A 472 -17.16 9.20 11.65
CA ASP A 472 -17.77 8.94 12.95
C ASP A 472 -19.11 8.23 12.70
N PRO A 473 -19.21 6.90 12.88
CA PRO A 473 -20.43 6.16 12.59
C PRO A 473 -21.60 6.60 13.46
N HIS A 474 -21.33 7.30 14.58
CA HIS A 474 -22.33 7.74 15.54
C HIS A 474 -22.67 9.24 15.42
N LYS A 475 -22.10 9.97 14.45
CA LYS A 475 -22.35 11.40 14.24
C LYS A 475 -23.84 11.71 14.13
N ASP A 476 -24.56 10.92 13.35
CA ASP A 476 -25.99 11.09 13.13
C ASP A 476 -26.82 10.79 14.39
N PHE A 477 -26.42 9.79 15.18
CA PHE A 477 -27.06 9.48 16.45
C PHE A 477 -26.95 10.68 17.40
N TRP A 478 -25.76 11.24 17.56
CA TRP A 478 -25.54 12.38 18.45
C TRP A 478 -26.25 13.65 17.96
N ALA A 479 -26.23 13.93 16.65
CA ALA A 479 -26.98 15.04 16.07
C ALA A 479 -28.50 14.90 16.33
N ARG A 480 -29.05 13.67 16.20
CA ARG A 480 -30.45 13.37 16.50
C ARG A 480 -30.74 13.46 18.00
N HIS A 481 -29.80 13.02 18.85
CA HIS A 481 -29.91 13.11 20.30
C HIS A 481 -30.04 14.57 20.75
N GLU A 482 -29.11 15.43 20.33
CA GLU A 482 -29.11 16.86 20.69
C GLU A 482 -30.36 17.58 20.17
N ARG A 483 -30.80 17.25 18.95
CA ARG A 483 -32.05 17.77 18.39
C ARG A 483 -33.26 17.36 19.24
N LEU A 484 -33.36 16.09 19.61
CA LEU A 484 -34.49 15.58 20.39
C LEU A 484 -34.46 16.12 21.83
N TRP A 485 -33.28 16.20 22.44
CA TRP A 485 -33.06 16.81 23.75
C TRP A 485 -33.44 18.28 23.78
N SER A 486 -33.07 19.04 22.75
CA SER A 486 -33.46 20.45 22.62
C SER A 486 -34.99 20.60 22.52
N LEU A 487 -35.65 19.70 21.80
CA LEU A 487 -37.12 19.70 21.67
C LEU A 487 -37.80 19.36 23.00
N THR A 488 -37.25 18.47 23.83
CA THR A 488 -37.79 18.18 25.16
C THR A 488 -37.68 19.37 26.11
N GLN A 489 -36.61 20.17 25.98
CA GLN A 489 -36.44 21.38 26.80
C GLN A 489 -37.32 22.56 26.35
N SER A 490 -37.75 22.60 25.08
CA SER A 490 -38.66 23.63 24.58
C SER A 490 -40.12 23.35 25.03
N SER A 491 -40.67 24.20 25.89
CA SER A 491 -41.86 23.94 26.71
C SER A 491 -43.22 23.81 25.99
N GLU A 492 -43.29 23.84 24.66
CA GLU A 492 -44.55 23.84 23.90
C GLU A 492 -44.94 22.49 23.26
N ILE A 493 -44.12 21.44 23.38
CA ILE A 493 -44.13 20.34 22.39
C ILE A 493 -44.24 18.96 23.05
N GLY A 494 -45.04 18.83 24.11
CA GLY A 494 -45.42 17.51 24.61
C GLY A 494 -46.20 16.65 23.59
N GLY A 495 -46.67 17.20 22.46
CA GLY A 495 -47.44 16.44 21.48
C GLY A 495 -47.41 17.01 20.05
N SER A 496 -46.39 17.79 19.68
CA SER A 496 -46.30 18.31 18.32
C SER A 496 -45.79 17.24 17.34
N GLU A 497 -46.30 17.24 16.11
CA GLU A 497 -45.84 16.34 15.04
C GLU A 497 -44.32 16.38 14.85
N ARG A 498 -43.70 17.56 15.02
CA ARG A 498 -42.24 17.74 14.92
C ARG A 498 -41.44 16.90 15.93
N PHE A 499 -42.02 16.59 17.08
CA PHE A 499 -41.37 15.74 18.08
C PHE A 499 -41.38 14.27 17.65
N ILE A 500 -42.53 13.78 17.19
CA ILE A 500 -42.69 12.40 16.71
C ILE A 500 -41.79 12.17 15.48
N GLU A 501 -41.75 13.14 14.57
CA GLU A 501 -40.87 13.13 13.40
C GLU A 501 -39.37 13.05 13.76
N ALA A 502 -38.97 13.62 14.91
CA ALA A 502 -37.58 13.54 15.38
C ALA A 502 -37.28 12.26 16.19
N ALA A 503 -38.28 11.73 16.92
CA ALA A 503 -38.12 10.58 17.80
C ALA A 503 -37.93 9.25 17.03
N THR A 504 -38.69 9.01 15.96
CA THR A 504 -38.58 7.74 15.21
C THR A 504 -37.19 7.52 14.60
N PRO A 505 -36.60 8.49 13.88
CA PRO A 505 -35.24 8.34 13.35
C PRO A 505 -34.18 8.24 14.47
N TYR A 506 -34.40 8.85 15.63
CA TYR A 506 -33.50 8.77 16.78
C TYR A 506 -33.46 7.35 17.35
N PHE A 507 -34.61 6.74 17.67
CA PHE A 507 -34.66 5.37 18.20
C PHE A 507 -34.13 4.34 17.19
N ALA A 508 -34.40 4.53 15.89
CA ALA A 508 -33.80 3.68 14.86
C ALA A 508 -32.25 3.79 14.84
N SER A 509 -31.70 5.00 15.02
CA SER A 509 -30.24 5.17 15.14
C SER A 509 -29.67 4.58 16.42
N LEU A 510 -30.42 4.61 17.53
CA LEU A 510 -30.04 3.93 18.77
C LEU A 510 -30.01 2.41 18.58
N GLU A 511 -31.06 1.82 18.01
CA GLU A 511 -31.14 0.39 17.70
C GLU A 511 -29.93 -0.04 16.84
N GLY A 512 -29.63 0.73 15.78
CA GLY A 512 -28.45 0.49 14.93
C GLY A 512 -27.13 0.54 15.70
N LEU A 513 -26.95 1.54 16.57
CA LEU A 513 -25.75 1.68 17.41
C LEU A 513 -25.60 0.52 18.40
N LEU A 514 -26.67 0.11 19.07
CA LEU A 514 -26.62 -1.00 20.04
C LEU A 514 -26.34 -2.34 19.35
N VAL A 515 -26.92 -2.58 18.17
CA VAL A 515 -26.60 -3.75 17.34
C VAL A 515 -25.11 -3.75 16.94
N ASP A 516 -24.60 -2.61 16.46
CA ASP A 516 -23.20 -2.47 16.06
C ASP A 516 -22.25 -2.70 17.24
N ALA A 517 -22.56 -2.12 18.41
CA ALA A 517 -21.79 -2.30 19.63
C ALA A 517 -21.77 -3.75 20.10
N LEU A 518 -22.93 -4.45 20.09
CA LEU A 518 -22.99 -5.87 20.46
C LEU A 518 -22.20 -6.74 19.47
N ALA A 519 -22.37 -6.52 18.16
CA ALA A 519 -21.64 -7.26 17.13
C ALA A 519 -20.13 -7.07 17.25
N PHE A 520 -19.68 -5.82 17.38
CA PHE A 520 -18.26 -5.52 17.48
C PHE A 520 -17.67 -6.05 18.80
N SER A 521 -18.35 -5.87 19.93
CA SER A 521 -17.84 -6.31 21.24
C SER A 521 -17.82 -7.83 21.39
N SER A 522 -18.84 -8.55 20.90
CA SER A 522 -18.82 -10.02 20.91
C SER A 522 -17.69 -10.56 20.05
N TRP A 523 -17.54 -10.06 18.82
CA TRP A 523 -16.46 -10.44 17.92
C TRP A 523 -15.08 -10.12 18.52
N ALA A 524 -14.87 -8.90 19.00
CA ALA A 524 -13.58 -8.44 19.52
C ALA A 524 -13.13 -9.26 20.74
N LEU A 525 -14.05 -9.63 21.62
CA LEU A 525 -13.75 -10.27 22.91
C LEU A 525 -13.76 -11.81 22.84
N LEU A 526 -14.50 -12.43 21.93
CA LEU A 526 -14.67 -13.89 21.90
C LEU A 526 -13.92 -14.59 20.76
N THR A 527 -13.52 -13.86 19.72
CA THR A 527 -12.84 -14.45 18.55
C THR A 527 -11.34 -14.60 18.77
N ASP A 528 -10.75 -15.63 18.17
CA ASP A 528 -9.31 -15.76 18.04
C ASP A 528 -8.79 -14.90 16.87
N HIS A 529 -8.19 -13.76 17.19
CA HIS A 529 -7.68 -12.82 16.17
C HIS A 529 -6.30 -13.18 15.62
N LEU A 530 -5.62 -14.18 16.17
CA LEU A 530 -4.29 -14.58 15.69
C LEU A 530 -4.36 -15.54 14.51
N ASP A 531 -5.34 -16.44 14.53
CA ASP A 531 -5.57 -17.46 13.49
C ASP A 531 -6.53 -16.99 12.38
N ALA A 532 -7.07 -15.78 12.51
CA ALA A 532 -7.91 -15.18 11.47
C ALA A 532 -7.11 -14.91 10.19
N ASP A 533 -7.76 -15.03 9.02
CA ASP A 533 -7.16 -14.72 7.71
C ASP A 533 -6.55 -13.31 7.64
N ALA A 534 -7.19 -12.36 8.33
CA ALA A 534 -6.71 -10.98 8.49
C ALA A 534 -6.57 -10.64 9.98
N PRO A 535 -5.42 -10.97 10.62
CA PRO A 535 -5.25 -10.78 12.05
C PRO A 535 -5.45 -9.33 12.48
N PHE A 536 -6.22 -9.14 13.55
CA PHE A 536 -6.53 -7.83 14.13
C PHE A 536 -7.05 -6.79 13.13
N SER A 537 -7.83 -7.22 12.13
CA SER A 537 -8.51 -6.34 11.18
C SER A 537 -10.03 -6.57 11.27
N TYR A 538 -10.84 -5.53 11.12
CA TYR A 538 -12.30 -5.62 11.21
C TYR A 538 -12.97 -5.22 9.89
N ASP A 539 -13.77 -6.12 9.32
CA ASP A 539 -14.68 -5.92 8.19
C ASP A 539 -16.09 -5.58 8.68
N ASP A 540 -16.65 -4.49 8.16
CA ASP A 540 -17.94 -3.96 8.62
C ASP A 540 -19.14 -4.89 8.33
N GLU A 541 -18.96 -5.96 7.55
CA GLU A 541 -20.03 -6.88 7.17
C GLU A 541 -19.75 -8.33 7.60
N ALA A 542 -18.62 -8.93 7.24
CA ALA A 542 -18.29 -10.32 7.57
C ALA A 542 -18.03 -10.49 9.08
N ASP A 543 -17.17 -9.65 9.66
CA ASP A 543 -16.85 -9.70 11.09
C ASP A 543 -18.03 -9.22 11.94
N ARG A 544 -18.81 -8.27 11.42
CA ARG A 544 -20.11 -7.90 12.01
C ARG A 544 -21.09 -9.07 12.05
N ALA A 545 -21.24 -9.82 10.94
CA ALA A 545 -22.11 -10.98 10.88
C ALA A 545 -21.64 -12.09 11.83
N ALA A 546 -20.33 -12.34 11.93
CA ALA A 546 -19.75 -13.28 12.88
C ALA A 546 -20.03 -12.87 14.33
N GLY A 547 -19.87 -11.59 14.67
CA GLY A 547 -20.23 -11.05 15.98
C GLY A 547 -21.72 -11.24 16.34
N LEU A 548 -22.62 -11.01 15.38
CA LEU A 548 -24.05 -11.24 15.58
C LEU A 548 -24.39 -12.74 15.73
N ALA A 549 -23.68 -13.62 15.01
CA ALA A 549 -23.82 -15.07 15.16
C ALA A 549 -23.44 -15.52 16.58
N LEU A 550 -22.31 -15.02 17.12
CA LEU A 550 -21.91 -15.26 18.52
C LEU A 550 -22.99 -14.79 19.50
N MET A 551 -23.62 -13.63 19.26
CA MET A 551 -24.70 -13.15 20.11
C MET A 551 -25.95 -14.05 20.09
N ASN A 552 -26.27 -14.66 18.94
CA ASN A 552 -27.36 -15.64 18.83
C ASN A 552 -27.07 -16.92 19.62
N GLU A 553 -25.81 -17.34 19.71
CA GLU A 553 -25.38 -18.50 20.52
C GLU A 553 -25.47 -18.22 22.03
N ILE A 554 -25.16 -16.98 22.42
CA ILE A 554 -25.08 -16.57 23.83
C ILE A 554 -26.45 -16.37 24.46
N ALA A 555 -27.41 -15.78 23.75
CA ALA A 555 -28.66 -15.31 24.33
C ALA A 555 -29.74 -16.42 24.38
N PRO A 556 -30.05 -17.02 25.55
CA PRO A 556 -31.14 -17.98 25.67
C PRO A 556 -32.46 -17.20 25.77
N SER A 557 -33.39 -17.46 24.85
CA SER A 557 -34.66 -16.75 24.79
C SER A 557 -35.63 -17.24 25.89
N PRO A 558 -36.25 -16.36 26.69
CA PRO A 558 -37.40 -16.74 27.50
C PRO A 558 -38.72 -16.86 26.70
N ALA A 559 -38.75 -16.47 25.41
CA ALA A 559 -40.01 -16.33 24.66
C ALA A 559 -39.91 -16.48 23.12
N GLY A 560 -38.89 -17.16 22.59
CA GLY A 560 -38.77 -17.47 21.16
C GLY A 560 -38.21 -16.35 20.29
N SER A 561 -37.03 -16.59 19.74
CA SER A 561 -36.34 -15.86 18.64
C SER A 561 -35.77 -14.47 18.95
N SER A 562 -34.83 -14.37 19.89
CA SER A 562 -33.81 -13.32 19.83
C SER A 562 -32.85 -13.61 18.66
N ASN A 563 -33.27 -13.27 17.44
CA ASN A 563 -32.44 -13.35 16.24
C ASN A 563 -31.76 -11.99 16.02
N TYR A 564 -30.54 -11.84 16.51
CA TYR A 564 -29.71 -10.65 16.32
C TYR A 564 -29.28 -10.45 14.86
N SER A 565 -29.43 -11.47 14.01
CA SER A 565 -29.20 -11.39 12.57
C SER A 565 -30.45 -10.99 11.77
N ALA A 566 -31.59 -10.77 12.44
CA ALA A 566 -32.79 -10.27 11.78
C ALA A 566 -32.61 -8.80 11.34
N GLU A 567 -33.34 -8.38 10.29
CA GLU A 567 -33.33 -6.98 9.82
C GLU A 567 -33.73 -5.98 10.92
N ARG A 568 -34.56 -6.44 11.88
CA ARG A 568 -34.95 -5.65 13.05
C ARG A 568 -34.88 -6.51 14.30
N VAL A 569 -34.11 -6.04 15.27
CA VAL A 569 -34.00 -6.64 16.59
C VAL A 569 -34.78 -5.77 17.57
N ASP A 570 -35.59 -6.38 18.44
CA ASP A 570 -36.32 -5.64 19.47
C ASP A 570 -35.34 -4.94 20.43
N LEU A 571 -35.64 -3.68 20.77
CA LEU A 571 -34.78 -2.87 21.64
C LEU A 571 -34.60 -3.51 23.03
N GLY A 572 -35.59 -4.21 23.55
CA GLY A 572 -35.48 -4.95 24.81
C GLY A 572 -34.44 -6.08 24.73
N ASN A 573 -34.38 -6.78 23.60
CA ASN A 573 -33.35 -7.79 23.34
C ASN A 573 -31.97 -7.15 23.23
N LEU A 574 -31.84 -6.02 22.53
CA LEU A 574 -30.57 -5.29 22.43
C LEU A 574 -30.04 -4.83 23.79
N ILE A 575 -30.92 -4.32 24.65
CA ILE A 575 -30.54 -3.90 26.01
C ILE A 575 -30.08 -5.12 26.82
N SER A 576 -30.83 -6.21 26.79
CA SER A 576 -30.52 -7.43 27.55
C SER A 576 -29.30 -8.18 27.00
N GLY A 577 -28.96 -7.96 25.73
CA GLY A 577 -27.80 -8.54 25.05
C GLY A 577 -26.47 -8.21 25.72
N PHE A 578 -26.30 -7.00 26.28
CA PHE A 578 -25.07 -6.63 26.97
C PHE A 578 -24.87 -7.46 28.25
N SER A 579 -25.93 -7.69 29.04
CA SER A 579 -25.86 -8.57 30.20
C SER A 579 -25.67 -10.04 29.81
N ALA A 580 -26.23 -10.48 28.69
CA ALA A 580 -26.01 -11.84 28.17
C ALA A 580 -24.54 -12.05 27.78
N LEU A 581 -23.94 -11.08 27.07
CA LEU A 581 -22.51 -11.09 26.76
C LEU A 581 -21.66 -11.11 28.04
N ALA A 582 -21.97 -10.28 29.03
CA ALA A 582 -21.28 -10.29 30.32
C ALA A 582 -21.32 -11.68 30.99
N GLY A 583 -22.48 -12.34 30.99
CA GLY A 583 -22.63 -13.70 31.52
C GLY A 583 -21.80 -14.74 30.76
N ARG A 584 -21.69 -14.63 29.43
CA ARG A 584 -20.80 -15.49 28.63
C ARG A 584 -19.34 -15.30 28.99
N LEU A 585 -18.90 -14.05 29.14
CA LEU A 585 -17.51 -13.73 29.49
C LEU A 585 -17.14 -14.27 30.88
N GLU A 586 -18.05 -14.20 31.85
CA GLU A 586 -17.87 -14.83 33.17
C GLU A 586 -17.77 -16.36 33.07
N ALA A 587 -18.59 -16.99 32.24
CA ALA A 587 -18.53 -18.44 32.03
C ALA A 587 -17.18 -18.87 31.44
N CYS A 588 -16.61 -18.10 30.51
CA CYS A 588 -15.26 -18.34 30.00
C CYS A 588 -14.21 -18.23 31.10
N VAL A 589 -14.32 -17.25 32.01
CA VAL A 589 -13.40 -17.09 33.16
C VAL A 589 -13.50 -18.27 34.13
N ALA A 590 -14.68 -18.88 34.27
CA ALA A 590 -14.88 -20.06 35.11
C ALA A 590 -14.26 -21.34 34.51
N THR A 591 -14.01 -21.37 33.19
CA THR A 591 -13.52 -22.53 32.44
C THR A 591 -12.34 -22.19 31.52
N PRO A 592 -11.23 -21.60 32.04
CA PRO A 592 -10.16 -21.07 31.19
C PRO A 592 -9.39 -22.16 30.42
N VAL A 593 -9.32 -23.38 30.98
CA VAL A 593 -8.59 -24.53 30.40
C VAL A 593 -9.18 -24.94 29.05
N ASP A 594 -10.48 -24.78 28.86
CA ASP A 594 -11.17 -25.15 27.61
C ASP A 594 -10.75 -24.27 26.42
N TYR A 595 -10.09 -23.15 26.69
CA TYR A 595 -9.68 -22.15 25.70
C TYR A 595 -8.17 -21.94 25.67
N GLU A 596 -7.38 -22.81 26.29
CA GLU A 596 -5.91 -22.72 26.23
C GLU A 596 -5.41 -22.90 24.80
N ARG A 597 -4.50 -22.03 24.39
CA ARG A 597 -3.88 -22.10 23.07
C ARG A 597 -2.88 -23.26 23.03
N PRO A 598 -2.92 -24.12 22.00
CA PRO A 598 -1.93 -25.17 21.81
C PRO A 598 -0.50 -24.60 21.71
N PRO A 599 0.51 -25.25 22.32
CA PRO A 599 1.90 -24.79 22.24
C PRO A 599 2.46 -24.67 20.83
N SER A 600 1.90 -25.41 19.86
CA SER A 600 2.29 -25.35 18.44
C SER A 600 1.93 -24.03 17.77
N GLU A 601 0.98 -23.27 18.31
CA GLU A 601 0.53 -21.98 17.79
C GLU A 601 1.25 -20.79 18.46
N LEU A 602 2.02 -21.03 19.51
CA LEU A 602 2.80 -19.98 20.17
C LEU A 602 3.98 -19.52 19.30
N PRO A 603 4.34 -18.23 19.34
CA PRO A 603 5.46 -17.74 18.57
C PRO A 603 6.79 -18.32 19.05
N ASP A 604 7.73 -18.51 18.12
CA ASP A 604 9.02 -19.14 18.40
C ASP A 604 9.87 -18.46 19.47
N TYR A 605 9.68 -17.16 19.71
CA TYR A 605 10.44 -16.44 20.72
C TYR A 605 9.89 -16.62 22.14
N ASP A 606 8.67 -17.15 22.27
CA ASP A 606 8.02 -17.29 23.58
C ASP A 606 8.86 -18.19 24.50
N GLY A 607 9.09 -17.72 25.73
CA GLY A 607 9.99 -18.36 26.68
C GLY A 607 11.49 -18.36 26.32
N LYS A 608 11.90 -17.86 25.15
CA LYS A 608 13.32 -17.82 24.71
C LYS A 608 14.00 -16.46 24.94
N THR A 609 13.23 -15.42 25.24
CA THR A 609 13.75 -14.08 25.54
C THR A 609 12.96 -13.42 26.66
N GLU A 610 13.65 -12.64 27.49
CA GLU A 610 13.04 -11.80 28.53
C GLU A 610 12.75 -10.38 28.04
N LEU A 611 13.23 -10.00 26.85
CA LEU A 611 13.04 -8.66 26.27
C LEU A 611 11.65 -8.48 25.68
N LYS A 612 11.05 -9.57 25.19
CA LYS A 612 9.74 -9.60 24.54
C LYS A 612 8.88 -10.69 25.17
N SER A 613 7.62 -10.39 25.38
CA SER A 613 6.66 -11.29 26.02
C SER A 613 5.43 -11.46 25.15
N PHE A 614 4.96 -12.68 25.01
CA PHE A 614 3.71 -13.00 24.36
C PHE A 614 2.63 -13.24 25.41
N LEU A 615 1.46 -12.63 25.26
CA LEU A 615 0.38 -12.66 26.26
C LEU A 615 -0.91 -13.32 25.77
N LEU A 616 -0.97 -13.78 24.51
CA LEU A 616 -2.19 -14.27 23.87
C LEU A 616 -2.29 -15.80 23.97
N ASN A 617 -2.33 -16.29 25.21
CA ASN A 617 -2.27 -17.72 25.55
C ASN A 617 -3.62 -18.45 25.45
N SER A 618 -4.69 -17.75 25.10
CA SER A 618 -6.03 -18.30 24.90
C SER A 618 -6.56 -17.99 23.50
N THR A 619 -7.40 -18.88 22.99
CA THR A 619 -8.19 -18.68 21.76
C THR A 619 -9.33 -17.69 21.96
N VAL A 620 -9.80 -17.47 23.20
CA VAL A 620 -10.77 -16.41 23.54
C VAL A 620 -10.03 -15.15 23.95
N MET A 621 -10.15 -14.08 23.15
CA MET A 621 -9.39 -12.85 23.36
C MET A 621 -9.61 -12.22 24.75
N PHE A 622 -10.82 -12.31 25.31
CA PHE A 622 -11.14 -11.80 26.64
C PHE A 622 -10.29 -12.40 27.76
N LEU A 623 -9.93 -13.68 27.64
CA LEU A 623 -9.11 -14.37 28.66
C LEU A 623 -7.65 -13.92 28.63
N ASN A 624 -7.20 -13.32 27.53
CA ASN A 624 -5.86 -12.73 27.38
C ASN A 624 -5.74 -11.33 27.99
N LEU A 625 -6.85 -10.75 28.47
CA LEU A 625 -6.87 -9.42 29.07
C LEU A 625 -6.44 -9.45 30.54
N THR A 626 -5.91 -8.33 31.04
CA THR A 626 -5.57 -8.19 32.44
C THR A 626 -6.81 -8.37 33.33
N PRO A 627 -6.68 -8.93 34.56
CA PRO A 627 -7.83 -9.09 35.46
C PRO A 627 -8.65 -7.80 35.68
N PRO A 628 -8.04 -6.62 35.92
CA PRO A 628 -8.79 -5.38 36.05
C PRO A 628 -9.58 -4.99 34.80
N SER A 629 -9.05 -5.32 33.60
CA SER A 629 -9.74 -5.08 32.33
C SER A 629 -10.97 -5.97 32.19
N ARG A 630 -10.84 -7.25 32.57
CA ARG A 630 -11.95 -8.22 32.55
C ARG A 630 -13.10 -7.76 33.45
N ASP A 631 -12.79 -7.38 34.68
CA ASP A 631 -13.79 -6.90 35.65
C ASP A 631 -14.47 -5.61 35.18
N ARG A 632 -13.68 -4.67 34.61
CA ARG A 632 -14.20 -3.40 34.08
C ARG A 632 -15.16 -3.61 32.92
N ILE A 633 -14.85 -4.54 32.00
CA ILE A 633 -15.71 -4.87 30.86
C ILE A 633 -17.01 -5.50 31.35
N ILE A 634 -16.95 -6.54 32.20
CA ILE A 634 -18.14 -7.22 32.74
C ILE A 634 -19.04 -6.24 33.48
N THR A 635 -18.47 -5.42 34.36
CA THR A 635 -19.21 -4.40 35.12
C THR A 635 -19.84 -3.37 34.18
N GLY A 636 -19.08 -2.87 33.20
CA GLY A 636 -19.57 -1.90 32.23
C GLY A 636 -20.75 -2.41 31.40
N LEU A 637 -20.69 -3.66 30.92
CA LEU A 637 -21.78 -4.31 30.17
C LEU A 637 -23.08 -4.42 31.01
N ARG A 638 -22.94 -4.76 32.29
CA ARG A 638 -24.08 -4.84 33.22
C ARG A 638 -24.69 -3.48 33.51
N GLU A 639 -23.86 -2.47 33.76
CA GLU A 639 -24.32 -1.11 33.99
C GLU A 639 -25.07 -0.53 32.80
N ILE A 640 -24.60 -0.77 31.56
CA ILE A 640 -25.31 -0.37 30.34
C ILE A 640 -26.74 -0.93 30.34
N THR A 641 -26.88 -2.22 30.63
CA THR A 641 -28.18 -2.89 30.72
C THR A 641 -29.04 -2.28 31.83
N GLN A 642 -28.45 -2.07 33.01
CA GLN A 642 -29.15 -1.56 34.19
C GLN A 642 -29.66 -0.13 33.97
N VAL A 643 -28.84 0.77 33.40
CA VAL A 643 -29.19 2.17 33.13
C VAL A 643 -30.37 2.26 32.15
N LEU A 644 -30.31 1.52 31.04
CA LEU A 644 -31.37 1.54 30.02
C LEU A 644 -32.67 0.89 30.52
N THR A 645 -32.57 -0.18 31.32
CA THR A 645 -33.75 -0.87 31.87
C THR A 645 -34.43 -0.05 32.96
N SER A 646 -33.65 0.57 33.86
CA SER A 646 -34.19 1.37 34.97
C SER A 646 -34.92 2.63 34.49
N ALA A 647 -34.48 3.21 33.37
CA ALA A 647 -35.15 4.33 32.73
C ALA A 647 -36.29 3.91 31.77
N GLU A 648 -36.63 2.62 31.72
CA GLU A 648 -37.73 2.06 30.92
C GLU A 648 -37.66 2.44 29.43
N VAL A 649 -36.45 2.53 28.88
CA VAL A 649 -36.20 3.04 27.51
C VAL A 649 -37.01 2.29 26.45
N ASN A 650 -37.15 0.97 26.59
CA ASN A 650 -37.97 0.16 25.68
C ASN A 650 -39.46 0.55 25.71
N SER A 651 -40.00 0.78 26.91
CA SER A 651 -41.39 1.21 27.10
C SER A 651 -41.63 2.60 26.50
N VAL A 652 -40.70 3.54 26.76
CA VAL A 652 -40.75 4.90 26.19
C VAL A 652 -40.75 4.84 24.67
N ARG A 653 -39.84 4.06 24.06
CA ARG A 653 -39.79 3.87 22.61
C ARG A 653 -41.12 3.33 22.06
N ASN A 654 -41.71 2.32 22.71
CA ASN A 654 -42.97 1.72 22.25
C ASN A 654 -44.18 2.66 22.40
N GLU A 655 -44.21 3.52 23.43
CA GLU A 655 -45.24 4.54 23.61
C GLU A 655 -45.23 5.59 22.49
N TYR A 656 -44.05 5.98 21.98
CA TYR A 656 -43.94 6.95 20.89
C TYR A 656 -44.01 6.32 19.49
N ALA A 657 -43.78 5.01 19.36
CA ALA A 657 -43.97 4.27 18.11
C ALA A 657 -45.45 3.96 17.80
N HIS A 658 -46.28 3.74 18.84
CA HIS A 658 -47.71 3.53 18.70
C HIS A 658 -48.46 4.83 19.02
N TYR A 659 -49.10 5.44 18.01
CA TYR A 659 -49.85 6.71 18.09
C TYR A 659 -50.95 6.73 19.19
N ARG A 660 -50.56 6.83 20.47
CA ARG A 660 -51.48 6.98 21.60
C ARG A 660 -51.47 8.47 21.99
N ARG A 661 -52.60 9.14 21.75
CA ARG A 661 -52.88 10.58 21.98
C ARG A 661 -52.67 11.12 23.41
N THR A 662 -52.06 10.36 24.30
CA THR A 662 -51.78 10.75 25.69
C THR A 662 -50.29 10.72 25.95
N VAL A 663 -49.57 11.73 25.44
CA VAL A 663 -48.22 12.02 25.93
C VAL A 663 -48.36 12.57 27.35
N ARG A 664 -48.02 11.76 28.35
CA ARG A 664 -48.28 12.09 29.77
C ARG A 664 -47.05 12.23 30.65
N ALA A 665 -45.82 12.14 30.16
CA ALA A 665 -44.66 12.47 31.00
C ALA A 665 -43.40 12.85 30.19
N ILE A 666 -43.22 14.14 29.93
CA ILE A 666 -41.96 14.69 29.38
C ILE A 666 -40.77 14.30 30.26
N SER A 667 -40.94 14.30 31.59
CA SER A 667 -39.91 13.89 32.56
C SER A 667 -39.42 12.45 32.40
N ARG A 668 -40.30 11.53 31.99
CA ARG A 668 -39.96 10.12 31.76
C ARG A 668 -39.13 9.96 30.49
N LEU A 669 -39.42 10.76 29.47
CA LEU A 669 -38.63 10.86 28.25
C LEU A 669 -37.27 11.53 28.50
N GLU A 670 -37.21 12.64 29.24
CA GLU A 670 -35.93 13.28 29.61
C GLU A 670 -35.03 12.29 30.35
N SER A 671 -35.60 11.53 31.29
CA SER A 671 -34.89 10.48 32.02
C SER A 671 -34.39 9.38 31.08
N ALA A 672 -35.19 8.97 30.09
CA ALA A 672 -34.78 8.00 29.08
C ALA A 672 -33.68 8.53 28.16
N LEU A 673 -33.77 9.78 27.69
CA LEU A 673 -32.73 10.40 26.86
C LEU A 673 -31.41 10.52 27.63
N ASP A 674 -31.45 10.94 28.89
CA ASP A 674 -30.25 11.00 29.73
C ASP A 674 -29.64 9.62 29.96
N ALA A 675 -30.46 8.61 30.25
CA ALA A 675 -30.01 7.22 30.38
C ALA A 675 -29.38 6.68 29.08
N ILE A 676 -29.98 7.00 27.92
CA ILE A 676 -29.40 6.63 26.61
C ILE A 676 -28.05 7.31 26.42
N ARG A 677 -27.93 8.62 26.70
CA ARG A 677 -26.67 9.35 26.63
C ARG A 677 -25.61 8.70 27.51
N GLN A 678 -25.93 8.43 28.77
CA GLN A 678 -25.02 7.78 29.72
C GLN A 678 -24.56 6.40 29.21
N ALA A 679 -25.49 5.58 28.72
CA ALA A 679 -25.20 4.25 28.20
C ALA A 679 -24.31 4.30 26.94
N VAL A 680 -24.63 5.16 25.97
CA VAL A 680 -23.82 5.30 24.75
C VAL A 680 -22.44 5.87 25.06
N THR A 681 -22.35 6.90 25.93
CA THR A 681 -21.05 7.40 26.39
C THR A 681 -20.24 6.31 27.11
N ARG A 682 -20.89 5.41 27.87
CA ARG A 682 -20.22 4.26 28.51
C ARG A 682 -19.68 3.27 27.47
N ILE A 683 -20.49 2.90 26.46
CA ILE A 683 -20.09 2.04 25.34
C ILE A 683 -18.86 2.62 24.64
N GLU A 684 -18.92 3.91 24.29
CA GLU A 684 -17.82 4.63 23.63
C GLU A 684 -16.57 4.73 24.51
N THR A 685 -16.75 4.99 25.81
CA THR A 685 -15.65 5.09 26.80
C THR A 685 -14.90 3.78 26.96
N LEU A 686 -15.62 2.66 27.00
CA LEU A 686 -15.04 1.32 27.06
C LEU A 686 -14.43 0.89 25.71
N GLY A 687 -14.84 1.52 24.60
CA GLY A 687 -14.44 1.12 23.26
C GLY A 687 -15.16 -0.15 22.78
N LEU A 688 -16.40 -0.35 23.25
CA LEU A 688 -17.27 -1.47 22.84
C LEU A 688 -18.06 -1.14 21.56
N CYS A 689 -17.62 -0.14 20.81
CA CYS A 689 -18.16 0.27 19.52
C CYS A 689 -17.03 0.78 18.63
N ARG A 690 -17.28 0.88 17.33
CA ARG A 690 -16.27 1.22 16.33
C ARG A 690 -15.98 2.72 16.29
N LEU A 691 -15.01 3.17 17.09
CA LEU A 691 -14.49 4.54 17.03
C LEU A 691 -13.07 4.52 16.47
N LEU A 692 -12.89 5.14 15.29
CA LEU A 692 -11.61 5.15 14.60
C LEU A 692 -10.68 6.20 15.21
N PHE A 693 -9.60 5.75 15.82
CA PHE A 693 -8.51 6.58 16.32
C PHE A 693 -7.44 6.75 15.24
N ARG A 694 -6.95 7.97 15.08
CA ARG A 694 -5.96 8.36 14.07
C ARG A 694 -4.70 8.90 14.70
N PRO A 695 -3.51 8.60 14.13
CA PRO A 695 -2.27 9.22 14.58
C PRO A 695 -2.39 10.74 14.52
N ALA A 696 -2.11 11.41 15.65
CA ALA A 696 -2.21 12.86 15.79
C ALA A 696 -0.83 13.49 16.05
N ARG A 697 -0.04 12.90 16.94
CA ARG A 697 1.30 13.41 17.30
C ARG A 697 2.20 12.29 17.75
N MET A 698 3.49 12.40 17.48
CA MET A 698 4.53 11.57 18.10
C MET A 698 5.54 12.49 18.80
N THR A 699 5.86 12.19 20.06
CA THR A 699 6.97 12.83 20.77
C THR A 699 8.04 11.77 21.00
N ARG A 700 9.31 12.08 20.72
CA ARG A 700 10.45 11.19 20.97
C ARG A 700 11.51 11.93 21.77
N ASP A 701 12.03 11.29 22.81
CA ASP A 701 13.14 11.82 23.61
C ASP A 701 14.51 11.32 23.12
N GLU A 702 15.58 11.84 23.71
CA GLU A 702 16.97 11.49 23.38
C GLU A 702 17.33 10.03 23.67
N TRP A 703 16.61 9.37 24.58
CA TRP A 703 16.81 7.97 24.93
C TRP A 703 15.99 7.00 24.05
N GLY A 704 15.29 7.54 23.05
CA GLY A 704 14.49 6.75 22.12
C GLY A 704 13.12 6.34 22.65
N ARG A 705 12.68 6.88 23.80
CA ARG A 705 11.31 6.68 24.27
C ARG A 705 10.39 7.56 23.44
N SER A 706 9.26 7.01 23.07
CA SER A 706 8.27 7.72 22.26
C SER A 706 6.87 7.57 22.83
N VAL A 707 6.08 8.62 22.68
CA VAL A 707 4.64 8.62 22.99
C VAL A 707 3.91 8.96 21.71
N PHE A 708 3.06 8.04 21.28
CA PHE A 708 2.18 8.19 20.12
C PHE A 708 0.80 8.60 20.61
N TYR A 709 0.35 9.77 20.20
CA TYR A 709 -0.96 10.33 20.52
C TYR A 709 -1.91 10.11 19.35
N TYR A 710 -3.13 9.72 19.67
CA TYR A 710 -4.19 9.48 18.73
C TYR A 710 -5.40 10.32 19.07
N SER A 711 -6.06 10.82 18.02
CA SER A 711 -7.33 11.52 18.12
C SER A 711 -8.44 10.65 17.55
N GLY A 712 -9.53 10.52 18.29
CA GLY A 712 -10.77 9.90 17.86
C GLY A 712 -11.89 10.95 17.75
N PRO A 713 -13.09 10.52 17.34
CA PRO A 713 -14.27 11.38 17.29
C PRO A 713 -14.56 12.07 18.63
N ARG A 714 -15.19 13.25 18.57
CA ARG A 714 -15.70 13.99 19.75
C ARG A 714 -14.63 14.29 20.81
N GLY A 715 -13.38 14.50 20.41
CA GLY A 715 -12.28 14.90 21.30
C GLY A 715 -11.73 13.76 22.16
N LEU A 716 -12.06 12.50 21.83
CA LEU A 716 -11.45 11.35 22.49
C LEU A 716 -9.97 11.27 22.12
N GLU A 717 -9.11 11.10 23.12
CA GLU A 717 -7.69 10.89 22.90
C GLU A 717 -7.25 9.54 23.47
N HIS A 718 -6.21 8.98 22.87
CA HIS A 718 -5.54 7.80 23.37
C HIS A 718 -4.04 7.89 23.09
N SER A 719 -3.22 7.28 23.95
CA SER A 719 -1.77 7.35 23.79
C SER A 719 -1.08 6.03 24.09
N PHE A 720 -0.08 5.69 23.28
CA PHE A 720 0.79 4.53 23.50
C PHE A 720 2.22 4.97 23.78
N SER A 721 2.86 4.31 24.75
CA SER A 721 4.27 4.51 25.05
C SER A 721 5.11 3.40 24.42
N ARG A 722 6.29 3.77 23.89
CA ARG A 722 7.30 2.87 23.35
C ARG A 722 8.70 3.22 23.89
N PRO A 723 9.62 2.25 24.04
CA PRO A 723 9.46 0.83 23.71
C PRO A 723 8.55 0.08 24.71
N THR A 724 8.05 -1.09 24.31
CA THR A 724 7.29 -2.00 25.17
C THR A 724 7.79 -3.44 24.99
N ARG A 725 7.50 -4.32 25.96
CA ARG A 725 7.76 -5.77 25.87
C ARG A 725 6.71 -6.50 25.02
N PHE A 726 5.61 -5.82 24.68
CA PHE A 726 4.40 -6.43 24.09
C PHE A 726 4.18 -6.06 22.60
N ASP A 727 5.13 -5.43 21.93
CA ASP A 727 4.99 -4.98 20.54
C ASP A 727 5.11 -6.12 19.50
N TRP A 728 5.46 -7.34 19.92
CA TRP A 728 5.60 -8.53 19.04
C TRP A 728 4.34 -9.42 19.00
N MET A 729 3.22 -8.97 19.58
CA MET A 729 1.95 -9.72 19.61
C MET A 729 1.20 -9.69 18.27
N GLY A 730 1.68 -8.97 17.25
CA GLY A 730 1.02 -8.84 15.96
C GLY A 730 -0.14 -7.82 15.95
N LEU A 731 -0.27 -6.99 16.98
CA LEU A 731 -1.26 -5.90 16.98
C LEU A 731 -0.95 -4.85 15.88
N PRO A 732 -1.95 -4.07 15.43
CA PRO A 732 -1.78 -2.97 14.48
C PRO A 732 -0.62 -2.03 14.81
N GLY A 733 0.02 -1.49 13.77
CA GLY A 733 1.19 -0.61 13.88
C GLY A 733 0.85 0.75 14.49
N MET A 734 1.88 1.51 14.87
CA MET A 734 1.70 2.83 15.51
C MET A 734 1.50 3.99 14.50
N SER A 735 1.61 3.71 13.20
CA SER A 735 1.38 4.68 12.12
C SER A 735 -0.01 4.54 11.49
N GLU A 736 -0.79 3.54 11.92
CA GLU A 736 -2.07 3.17 11.32
C GLU A 736 -3.23 3.74 12.15
N SER A 737 -4.38 3.92 11.50
CA SER A 737 -5.64 4.20 12.21
C SER A 737 -6.28 2.89 12.66
N PHE A 738 -6.91 2.87 13.84
CA PHE A 738 -7.51 1.67 14.40
C PHE A 738 -8.76 1.94 15.23
N TYR A 739 -9.61 0.94 15.38
CA TYR A 739 -10.61 0.86 16.42
C TYR A 739 -9.94 0.39 17.72
N ALA A 740 -10.09 1.15 18.81
CA ALA A 740 -9.48 0.81 20.11
C ALA A 740 -10.53 0.35 21.12
N VAL A 741 -10.36 -0.85 21.67
CA VAL A 741 -11.15 -1.34 22.80
C VAL A 741 -10.46 -0.89 24.08
N ARG A 742 -10.68 0.37 24.47
CA ARG A 742 -9.90 1.06 25.52
C ARG A 742 -9.98 0.41 26.90
N SER A 743 -11.02 -0.34 27.20
CA SER A 743 -11.13 -1.12 28.44
C SER A 743 -10.41 -2.47 28.39
N ALA A 744 -9.98 -2.94 27.22
CA ALA A 744 -9.36 -4.25 27.02
C ALA A 744 -7.83 -4.14 26.98
N ALA A 745 -7.22 -3.87 28.15
CA ALA A 745 -5.76 -3.89 28.26
C ALA A 745 -5.25 -5.33 28.29
N ILE A 746 -4.25 -5.60 27.44
CA ILE A 746 -3.54 -6.88 27.35
C ILE A 746 -2.31 -6.83 28.26
N GLY A 747 -1.58 -5.71 28.27
CA GLY A 747 -0.36 -5.54 29.06
C GLY A 747 -0.11 -4.09 29.51
N GLU A 748 0.62 -3.94 30.61
CA GLU A 748 0.93 -2.62 31.19
C GLU A 748 2.03 -1.87 30.41
N PRO A 749 2.05 -0.52 30.40
CA PRO A 749 1.09 0.38 31.02
C PRO A 749 -0.09 0.81 30.13
N THR A 750 -0.08 0.54 28.81
CA THR A 750 -1.08 1.06 27.86
C THR A 750 -1.38 0.14 26.66
N GLU A 751 -0.97 -1.12 26.67
CA GLU A 751 -1.18 -1.99 25.51
C GLU A 751 -2.63 -2.50 25.49
N VAL A 752 -3.46 -1.88 24.66
CA VAL A 752 -4.88 -2.24 24.49
C VAL A 752 -5.14 -2.99 23.19
N LEU A 753 -6.18 -3.83 23.21
CA LEU A 753 -6.71 -4.49 22.03
C LEU A 753 -7.19 -3.43 21.02
N ARG A 754 -6.73 -3.57 19.78
CA ARG A 754 -7.03 -2.63 18.70
C ARG A 754 -7.07 -3.35 17.36
N PHE A 755 -7.83 -2.79 16.43
CA PHE A 755 -8.10 -3.38 15.12
C PHE A 755 -7.97 -2.36 14.00
N THR A 756 -7.26 -2.68 12.92
CA THR A 756 -7.34 -1.87 11.69
C THR A 756 -8.69 -2.08 11.02
N ARG A 757 -9.11 -1.11 10.21
CA ARG A 757 -10.29 -1.28 9.35
C ARG A 757 -9.91 -2.09 8.12
N ARG A 758 -10.73 -3.07 7.76
CA ARG A 758 -10.67 -3.79 6.49
C ARG A 758 -11.77 -3.25 5.57
N PHE A 759 -11.44 -3.12 4.29
CA PHE A 759 -12.36 -2.64 3.27
C PHE A 759 -12.80 -3.79 2.36
N ARG A 760 -13.85 -3.58 1.58
CA ARG A 760 -14.19 -4.45 0.45
C ARG A 760 -13.92 -3.67 -0.82
N SER A 761 -13.01 -4.17 -1.64
CA SER A 761 -12.62 -3.57 -2.90
C SER A 761 -12.10 -4.67 -3.84
N PRO A 762 -12.18 -4.47 -5.17
CA PRO A 762 -11.55 -5.38 -6.13
C PRO A 762 -10.05 -5.60 -5.87
N PHE A 763 -9.38 -4.59 -5.30
CA PHE A 763 -7.98 -4.69 -4.87
C PHE A 763 -7.77 -5.72 -3.77
N LEU A 764 -8.57 -5.69 -2.70
CA LEU A 764 -8.42 -6.67 -1.61
C LEU A 764 -8.86 -8.07 -2.03
N GLU A 765 -9.85 -8.19 -2.92
CA GLU A 765 -10.27 -9.47 -3.50
C GLU A 765 -9.16 -10.11 -4.35
N MET A 766 -8.46 -9.31 -5.16
CA MET A 766 -7.29 -9.73 -5.93
C MET A 766 -6.18 -10.33 -5.06
N TRP A 767 -6.05 -9.87 -3.80
CA TRP A 767 -5.09 -10.38 -2.83
C TRP A 767 -5.71 -11.34 -1.80
N SER A 768 -6.86 -11.94 -2.11
CA SER A 768 -7.48 -12.93 -1.24
C SER A 768 -6.53 -14.10 -0.95
N GLY A 769 -6.44 -14.51 0.32
CA GLY A 769 -5.47 -15.53 0.76
C GLY A 769 -4.05 -15.03 0.99
N TYR A 770 -3.78 -13.72 0.82
CA TYR A 770 -2.52 -13.11 1.23
C TYR A 770 -2.57 -12.67 2.71
N PRO A 771 -1.54 -12.97 3.54
CA PRO A 771 -0.32 -13.70 3.20
C PRO A 771 -0.53 -15.22 3.19
N ASN A 772 -0.24 -15.88 2.07
CA ASN A 772 -0.19 -17.34 1.99
C ASN A 772 1.09 -17.88 2.66
N ARG A 773 0.99 -18.31 3.93
CA ARG A 773 2.13 -18.75 4.73
C ARG A 773 2.53 -20.19 4.41
N ARG A 774 3.84 -20.45 4.30
CA ARG A 774 4.41 -21.79 4.12
C ARG A 774 4.18 -22.68 5.33
N ARG A 775 4.20 -24.00 5.12
CA ARG A 775 4.24 -24.97 6.22
C ARG A 775 5.68 -25.07 6.74
N ARG A 776 5.84 -25.34 8.04
CA ARG A 776 7.17 -25.61 8.60
C ARG A 776 7.79 -26.78 7.84
N PRO A 777 9.00 -26.66 7.30
CA PRO A 777 9.68 -27.80 6.72
C PRO A 777 9.83 -28.89 7.79
N ARG A 778 9.50 -30.14 7.45
CA ARG A 778 9.93 -31.28 8.28
C ARG A 778 11.45 -31.21 8.37
N ALA A 779 11.99 -31.30 9.59
CA ALA A 779 13.43 -31.17 9.82
C ALA A 779 14.23 -32.03 8.83
N LYS A 780 14.90 -31.38 7.88
CA LYS A 780 15.86 -32.00 6.97
C LYS A 780 17.18 -32.20 7.70
N SER A 781 17.96 -33.21 7.29
CA SER A 781 19.19 -33.63 7.97
C SER A 781 20.25 -32.52 7.99
N ALA A 782 21.15 -32.56 8.98
CA ALA A 782 22.16 -31.53 9.25
C ALA A 782 23.09 -31.24 8.05
N GLU A 783 23.32 -32.19 7.15
CA GLU A 783 24.15 -32.00 5.95
C GLU A 783 23.54 -31.04 4.93
N GLU A 784 22.20 -30.96 4.80
CA GLU A 784 21.55 -30.05 3.84
C GLU A 784 21.55 -28.59 4.33
N ALA A 785 21.60 -28.38 5.66
CA ALA A 785 21.63 -27.05 6.28
C ALA A 785 23.00 -26.36 6.14
N GLU A 786 24.11 -27.12 6.20
CA GLU A 786 25.47 -26.57 5.98
C GLU A 786 25.69 -26.10 4.54
N VAL A 787 25.15 -26.82 3.56
CA VAL A 787 25.22 -26.43 2.14
C VAL A 787 24.40 -25.16 1.87
N TYR A 788 23.27 -24.99 2.56
CA TYR A 788 22.43 -23.79 2.45
C TYR A 788 23.08 -22.55 3.10
N GLY A 789 23.75 -22.72 4.26
CA GLY A 789 24.46 -21.64 4.95
C GLY A 789 25.62 -21.08 4.13
N ALA A 790 26.46 -21.96 3.56
CA ALA A 790 27.61 -21.55 2.77
C ALA A 790 27.24 -20.81 1.47
N LYS A 791 26.10 -21.15 0.84
CA LYS A 791 25.60 -20.43 -0.35
C LYS A 791 25.04 -19.04 -0.03
N ARG A 792 24.52 -18.81 1.19
CA ARG A 792 23.91 -17.54 1.59
C ARG A 792 24.93 -16.42 1.77
N ASP A 793 26.11 -16.75 2.31
CA ASP A 793 27.17 -15.77 2.55
C ASP A 793 27.90 -15.36 1.25
N ALA A 794 27.96 -16.24 0.25
CA ALA A 794 28.59 -15.95 -1.04
C ALA A 794 27.75 -15.04 -1.97
N LEU A 795 26.43 -14.92 -1.74
CA LEU A 795 25.51 -14.11 -2.57
C LEU A 795 25.19 -12.74 -1.95
N SER A 796 25.78 -12.43 -0.79
CA SER A 796 25.63 -11.15 -0.08
C SER A 796 26.68 -10.10 -0.51
N HIS A 797 27.54 -10.45 -1.48
CA HIS A 797 28.61 -9.62 -2.03
C HIS A 797 28.41 -9.34 -3.51
#